data_AF-A0A1Q7KKC4-F1
#
_entry.id   AF-A0A1Q7KKC4-F1
#
_cell.length_a   1.000
_cell.length_b   1.000
_cell.length_c   1.000
_cell.angle_alpha   90.00
_cell.angle_beta   90.00
_cell.angle_gamma   90.00
#
_symmetry.space_group_name_H-M   'P 1'
#
loop_
_entity.id
_entity.type
_entity.pdbx_description
1 polymer ?
#
loop_
_entity_poly.entity_id
_entity_poly.type
_entity_poly.pdbx_seq_one_letter_code
_entity_poly.pdbx_strand_id
1 'polypeptide(L)'
;MSHNTLLLLSAALAVVALIVLIARFKLHPFVVLITVSLALGAAAGMPLGSVVKAFQDGVGGVLGFVAIVVALGTMLGKMMAESGGAARIATTLIALFGEPRVHWAIMVVAFIVGIPVFFQVGFMLLIPLVFTIAGRTGTSLVKIGIPLVAGLSVVHGMMPPHPAAMLAVGAYHADIGRTIAYAIVVGLPTAALAGPVFASWIAPRIALPAENPVAAQFTGGMVPRDMPSFGLTLLTVLLPVILMLCASVADVALDTRSTVRAIFDFIGSPIVALLVALLFSFWALGYRQHFTRDQILKFANDCVGPTATILLVIGAGGGFNRVLLESGVGKAIADVALGSQASPLLLAWVVAALIRVATGSATVAMTTSAGIVAPIAAATPGTSAELLVLATGAGSLVLSHVNDAGFWLIKEFFNMTVPQTLKTWTVAETIIGVAGLCFTLLLSLLVGCAPREQAAQQLSADGWIDVTATLDPAHTPVYAGDAPLKFEFLKDMRKGDKLTLSAYSLGAHSGTHIDAPMHFVVTGVSIDQVPLAPLIGAARVIEIADSIPAIDAAELNRHDWKGAKRLLFRTRSTLRGWMDSATFHRDFAYIAPDAAQLLADAGVVLVGVDYISAEQFGAPAPRTHQILLGRGIPIVEGLDLRPAPAGDYDMIVLPLKVRGHEGAPARAIVRKRA
;
A
#
# COMPACT_ATOMS: atom_id res chain seq x y z
N MET A 1 27.62 12.93 23.20
CA MET A 1 26.99 12.25 22.03
C MET A 1 25.53 12.00 22.37
N SER A 2 24.60 12.23 21.45
CA SER A 2 23.20 11.87 21.69
C SER A 2 23.05 10.34 21.79
N HIS A 3 22.04 9.86 22.53
CA HIS A 3 21.75 8.43 22.64
C HIS A 3 21.52 7.78 21.26
N ASN A 4 20.81 8.48 20.36
CA ASN A 4 20.60 8.04 18.98
C ASN A 4 21.92 7.92 18.20
N THR A 5 22.84 8.86 18.36
CA THR A 5 24.18 8.80 17.73
C THR A 5 24.98 7.60 18.22
N LEU A 6 24.89 7.27 19.51
CA LEU A 6 25.55 6.09 20.10
C LEU A 6 24.99 4.80 19.49
N LEU A 7 23.66 4.66 19.41
CA LEU A 7 23.01 3.48 18.83
C LEU A 7 23.42 3.25 17.37
N LEU A 8 23.39 4.31 16.56
CA LEU A 8 23.77 4.24 15.14
C LEU A 8 25.24 3.83 14.94
N LEU A 9 26.14 4.38 15.75
CA LEU A 9 27.57 4.03 15.69
C LEU A 9 27.82 2.59 16.16
N SER A 10 27.15 2.15 17.22
CA SER A 10 27.25 0.77 17.70
C SER A 10 26.77 -0.23 16.65
N ALA A 11 25.67 0.05 15.97
CA ALA A 11 25.16 -0.77 14.87
C ALA A 11 26.13 -0.81 13.68
N ALA A 12 26.64 0.36 13.25
CA ALA A 12 27.61 0.45 12.17
C ALA A 12 28.90 -0.33 12.50
N LEU A 13 29.41 -0.18 13.72
CA LEU A 13 30.59 -0.90 14.21
C LEU A 13 30.34 -2.41 14.25
N ALA A 14 29.15 -2.86 14.67
CA ALA A 14 28.81 -4.28 14.67
C ALA A 14 28.81 -4.87 13.25
N VAL A 15 28.23 -4.18 12.26
CA VAL A 15 28.26 -4.63 10.86
C VAL A 15 29.69 -4.70 10.33
N VAL A 16 30.52 -3.68 10.59
CA VAL A 16 31.93 -3.68 10.20
C VAL A 16 32.68 -4.83 10.87
N ALA A 17 32.45 -5.07 12.16
CA ALA A 17 33.07 -6.15 12.92
C ALA A 17 32.69 -7.52 12.34
N LEU A 18 31.41 -7.76 12.01
CA LEU A 18 30.95 -8.99 11.35
C LEU A 18 31.74 -9.23 10.05
N ILE A 19 31.78 -8.22 9.18
CA ILE A 19 32.44 -8.33 7.87
C ILE A 19 33.94 -8.62 8.05
N VAL A 20 34.62 -7.91 8.94
CA VAL A 20 36.05 -8.08 9.18
C VAL A 20 36.35 -9.47 9.78
N LEU A 21 35.62 -9.90 10.80
CA LEU A 21 35.82 -11.19 11.46
C LEU A 21 35.58 -12.37 10.50
N ILE A 22 34.57 -12.27 9.62
CA ILE A 22 34.28 -13.34 8.65
C ILE A 22 35.23 -13.27 7.45
N ALA A 23 35.40 -12.10 6.82
CA ALA A 23 36.14 -11.99 5.56
C ALA A 23 37.67 -11.95 5.76
N ARG A 24 38.17 -11.27 6.80
CA ARG A 24 39.61 -11.08 7.04
C ARG A 24 40.19 -12.11 8.00
N PHE A 25 39.46 -12.45 9.06
CA PHE A 25 39.90 -13.43 10.06
C PHE A 25 39.38 -14.86 9.80
N LYS A 26 38.51 -15.04 8.80
CA LYS A 26 37.97 -16.35 8.38
C LYS A 26 37.30 -17.14 9.51
N LEU A 27 36.70 -16.43 10.47
CA LEU A 27 35.94 -17.06 11.54
C LEU A 27 34.59 -17.57 11.01
N HIS A 28 34.08 -18.65 11.62
CA HIS A 28 32.83 -19.28 11.19
C HIS A 28 31.64 -18.31 11.37
N PRO A 29 30.82 -18.05 10.33
CA PRO A 29 29.73 -17.07 10.38
C PRO A 29 28.77 -17.21 11.56
N PHE A 30 28.35 -18.45 11.86
CA PHE A 30 27.47 -18.73 13.00
C PHE A 30 28.02 -18.21 14.33
N VAL A 31 29.31 -18.44 14.60
CA VAL A 31 29.98 -18.02 15.84
C VAL A 31 30.14 -16.49 15.87
N VAL A 32 30.51 -15.91 14.74
CA VAL A 32 30.68 -14.45 14.61
C VAL A 32 29.35 -13.72 14.80
N LEU A 33 28.26 -14.23 14.22
CA LEU A 33 26.92 -13.65 14.38
C LEU A 33 26.48 -13.65 15.85
N ILE A 34 26.66 -14.76 16.58
CA ILE A 34 26.33 -14.82 18.01
C ILE A 34 27.17 -13.81 18.79
N THR A 35 28.49 -13.87 18.65
CA THR A 35 29.42 -13.04 19.44
C THR A 35 29.21 -11.54 19.22
N VAL A 36 29.05 -11.12 17.96
CA VAL A 36 28.80 -9.70 17.64
C VAL A 36 27.40 -9.26 18.05
N SER A 37 26.38 -10.12 17.97
CA SER A 37 25.03 -9.80 18.50
C SER A 37 25.08 -9.51 20.00
N LEU A 38 25.73 -10.38 20.77
CA LEU A 38 25.84 -10.22 22.22
C LEU A 38 26.62 -8.94 22.58
N ALA A 39 27.73 -8.69 21.88
CA ALA A 39 28.53 -7.49 22.07
C ALA A 39 27.75 -6.20 21.73
N LEU A 40 26.99 -6.22 20.63
CA LEU A 40 26.15 -5.10 20.23
C LEU A 40 25.07 -4.79 21.26
N GLY A 41 24.34 -5.81 21.73
CA GLY A 41 23.28 -5.62 22.74
C GLY A 41 23.84 -5.02 24.03
N ALA A 42 24.99 -5.50 24.49
CA ALA A 42 25.68 -4.95 25.65
C ALA A 42 26.13 -3.49 25.41
N ALA A 43 26.73 -3.19 24.25
CA ALA A 43 27.18 -1.84 23.89
C ALA A 43 26.02 -0.84 23.70
N ALA A 44 24.84 -1.31 23.30
CA ALA A 44 23.63 -0.51 23.19
C ALA A 44 22.94 -0.25 24.54
N GLY A 45 23.44 -0.84 25.64
CA GLY A 45 22.88 -0.67 26.98
C GLY A 45 21.71 -1.59 27.32
N MET A 46 21.49 -2.66 26.54
CA MET A 46 20.45 -3.64 26.87
C MET A 46 20.84 -4.46 28.11
N PRO A 47 19.89 -4.82 28.99
CA PRO A 47 20.14 -5.76 30.08
C PRO A 47 20.67 -7.10 29.55
N LEU A 48 21.78 -7.61 30.08
CA LEU A 48 22.46 -8.81 29.53
C LEU A 48 21.54 -10.03 29.36
N GLY A 49 20.63 -10.27 30.31
CA GLY A 49 19.64 -11.35 30.21
C GLY A 49 18.63 -11.16 29.07
N SER A 50 18.27 -9.90 28.77
CA SER A 50 17.40 -9.58 27.63
C SER A 50 18.11 -9.75 26.28
N VAL A 51 19.43 -9.51 26.21
CA VAL A 51 20.19 -9.68 24.95
C VAL A 51 20.18 -11.14 24.49
N VAL A 52 20.41 -12.07 25.42
CA VAL A 52 20.38 -13.52 25.10
C VAL A 52 18.98 -13.93 24.66
N LYS A 53 17.93 -13.46 25.37
CA LYS A 53 16.55 -13.76 25.03
C LYS A 53 16.15 -13.18 23.67
N ALA A 54 16.50 -11.92 23.39
CA ALA A 54 16.27 -11.28 22.10
C ALA A 54 16.93 -12.07 20.96
N PHE A 55 18.17 -12.54 21.17
CA PHE A 55 18.85 -13.37 20.20
C PHE A 55 18.13 -14.72 19.99
N GLN A 56 17.72 -15.40 21.06
CA GLN A 56 16.98 -16.67 20.99
C GLN A 56 15.63 -16.51 20.30
N ASP A 57 14.86 -15.48 20.65
CA ASP A 57 13.56 -15.18 20.06
C ASP A 57 13.71 -14.86 18.55
N GLY A 58 14.77 -14.15 18.17
CA GLY A 58 15.12 -13.89 16.77
C GLY A 58 15.48 -15.17 16.00
N VAL A 59 16.31 -16.04 16.58
CA VAL A 59 16.66 -17.35 15.99
C VAL A 59 15.40 -18.21 15.81
N GLY A 60 14.58 -18.33 16.86
CA GLY A 60 13.36 -19.14 16.85
C GLY A 60 12.31 -18.62 15.86
N GLY A 61 12.13 -17.30 15.79
CA GLY A 61 11.19 -16.67 14.85
C GLY A 61 11.55 -16.92 13.40
N VAL A 62 12.84 -16.86 13.03
CA VAL A 62 13.29 -17.14 11.67
C VAL A 62 13.26 -18.64 11.36
N LEU A 63 13.81 -19.48 12.24
CA LEU A 63 13.86 -20.92 12.02
C LEU A 63 12.49 -21.59 12.00
N GLY A 64 11.53 -21.09 12.79
CA GLY A 64 10.18 -21.68 12.87
C GLY A 64 9.47 -21.75 11.52
N PHE A 65 9.72 -20.78 10.64
CA PHE A 65 9.21 -20.80 9.26
C PHE A 65 10.24 -21.37 8.27
N VAL A 66 11.46 -20.83 8.28
CA VAL A 66 12.46 -21.12 7.23
C VAL A 66 12.93 -22.56 7.27
N ALA A 67 13.11 -23.17 8.44
CA ALA A 67 13.59 -24.56 8.53
C ALA A 67 12.62 -25.54 7.88
N ILE A 68 11.32 -25.35 8.09
CA ILE A 68 10.27 -26.21 7.55
C ILE A 68 10.20 -26.05 6.02
N VAL A 69 10.17 -24.80 5.53
CA VAL A 69 10.15 -24.50 4.10
C VAL A 69 11.38 -25.04 3.39
N VAL A 70 12.56 -24.85 3.98
CA VAL A 70 13.83 -25.37 3.46
C VAL A 70 13.78 -26.88 3.34
N ALA A 71 13.40 -27.59 4.41
CA ALA A 71 13.34 -29.04 4.42
C ALA A 71 12.34 -29.60 3.39
N LEU A 72 11.10 -29.08 3.36
CA LEU A 72 10.10 -29.54 2.39
C LEU A 72 10.51 -29.21 0.95
N GLY A 73 11.06 -28.01 0.73
CA GLY A 73 11.52 -27.54 -0.57
C GLY A 73 12.71 -28.35 -1.10
N THR A 74 13.69 -28.68 -0.25
CA THR A 74 14.83 -29.51 -0.67
C THR A 74 14.43 -30.95 -0.95
N MET A 75 13.49 -31.52 -0.18
CA MET A 75 12.93 -32.85 -0.48
C MET A 75 12.18 -32.86 -1.82
N LEU A 76 11.34 -31.86 -2.07
CA LEU A 76 10.63 -31.71 -3.34
C LEU A 76 11.61 -31.53 -4.50
N GLY A 77 12.62 -30.68 -4.33
CA GLY A 77 13.68 -30.47 -5.32
C GLY A 77 14.49 -31.73 -5.59
N LYS A 78 14.78 -32.53 -4.56
CA LYS A 78 15.48 -33.81 -4.71
C LYS A 78 14.64 -34.81 -5.50
N MET A 79 13.34 -34.89 -5.24
CA MET A 79 12.41 -35.69 -6.04
C MET A 79 12.40 -35.26 -7.51
N MET A 80 12.44 -33.95 -7.80
CA MET A 80 12.53 -33.45 -9.17
C MET A 80 13.84 -33.80 -9.88
N ALA A 81 14.96 -33.78 -9.15
CA ALA A 81 16.26 -34.11 -9.71
C ALA A 81 16.35 -35.60 -10.03
N GLU A 82 16.01 -36.48 -9.08
CA GLU A 82 16.11 -37.93 -9.25
C GLU A 82 15.11 -38.47 -10.28
N SER A 83 13.90 -37.91 -10.34
CA SER A 83 12.90 -38.29 -11.34
C SER A 83 13.22 -37.82 -12.77
N GLY A 84 14.20 -36.94 -12.96
CA GLY A 84 14.44 -36.26 -14.24
C GLY A 84 13.40 -35.17 -14.57
N GLY A 85 12.52 -34.82 -13.63
CA GLY A 85 11.56 -33.73 -13.79
C GLY A 85 12.23 -32.36 -13.99
N ALA A 86 13.23 -32.03 -13.17
CA ALA A 86 13.99 -30.78 -13.34
C ALA A 86 14.67 -30.71 -14.72
N ALA A 87 15.21 -31.85 -15.18
CA ALA A 87 15.82 -31.99 -16.50
C ALA A 87 14.81 -31.78 -17.65
N ARG A 88 13.57 -32.26 -17.50
CA ARG A 88 12.47 -32.06 -18.46
C ARG A 88 12.05 -30.60 -18.57
N ILE A 89 11.92 -29.90 -17.44
CA ILE A 89 11.58 -28.47 -17.45
C ILE A 89 12.73 -27.67 -18.09
N ALA A 90 13.98 -27.95 -17.69
CA ALA A 90 15.16 -27.30 -18.24
C ALA A 90 15.25 -27.45 -19.76
N THR A 91 15.09 -28.67 -20.31
CA THR A 91 15.15 -28.87 -21.77
C THR A 91 14.04 -28.17 -22.51
N THR A 92 12.83 -28.16 -21.94
CA THR A 92 11.69 -27.47 -22.53
C THR A 92 11.93 -25.95 -22.58
N LEU A 93 12.42 -25.35 -21.49
CA LEU A 93 12.77 -23.92 -21.47
C LEU A 93 13.90 -23.57 -22.44
N ILE A 94 14.95 -24.40 -22.51
CA ILE A 94 16.06 -24.22 -23.47
C ILE A 94 15.54 -24.31 -24.91
N ALA A 95 14.64 -25.24 -25.21
CA ALA A 95 14.08 -25.41 -26.55
C ALA A 95 13.17 -24.23 -26.96
N LEU A 96 12.39 -23.67 -26.02
CA LEU A 96 11.46 -22.57 -26.29
C LEU A 96 12.15 -21.21 -26.42
N PHE A 97 13.08 -20.89 -25.50
CA PHE A 97 13.69 -19.56 -25.41
C PHE A 97 15.09 -19.49 -26.03
N GLY A 98 15.74 -20.64 -26.22
CA GLY A 98 17.14 -20.75 -26.61
C GLY A 98 18.09 -20.56 -25.44
N GLU A 99 19.18 -21.33 -25.43
CA GLU A 99 20.25 -21.29 -24.42
C GLU A 99 20.70 -19.86 -24.01
N PRO A 100 20.99 -18.92 -24.93
CA PRO A 100 21.43 -17.58 -24.54
C PRO A 100 20.37 -16.78 -23.81
N ARG A 101 19.07 -17.11 -23.90
CA ARG A 101 17.98 -16.34 -23.28
C ARG A 101 17.34 -17.03 -22.08
N VAL A 102 17.81 -18.21 -21.68
CA VAL A 102 17.25 -18.96 -20.54
C VAL A 102 17.26 -18.15 -19.24
N HIS A 103 18.27 -17.32 -19.04
CA HIS A 103 18.37 -16.44 -17.88
C HIS A 103 17.33 -15.30 -17.86
N TRP A 104 16.72 -14.94 -19.00
CA TRP A 104 15.53 -14.07 -19.05
C TRP A 104 14.27 -14.86 -18.71
N ALA A 105 14.15 -16.08 -19.25
CA ALA A 105 13.01 -16.95 -18.98
C ALA A 105 12.89 -17.26 -17.48
N ILE A 106 14.00 -17.55 -16.80
CA ILE A 106 13.98 -17.85 -15.36
C ILE A 106 13.55 -16.64 -14.51
N MET A 107 13.86 -15.41 -14.93
CA MET A 107 13.42 -14.20 -14.24
C MET A 107 11.91 -13.99 -14.39
N VAL A 108 11.35 -14.22 -15.58
CA VAL A 108 9.89 -14.16 -15.79
C VAL A 108 9.18 -15.25 -14.99
N VAL A 109 9.69 -16.48 -15.02
CA VAL A 109 9.15 -17.59 -14.22
C VAL A 109 9.19 -17.26 -12.73
N ALA A 110 10.32 -16.73 -12.23
CA ALA A 110 10.45 -16.28 -10.86
C ALA A 110 9.46 -15.18 -10.49
N PHE A 111 9.25 -14.20 -11.37
CA PHE A 111 8.30 -13.12 -11.14
C PHE A 111 6.87 -13.65 -11.02
N ILE A 112 6.45 -14.51 -11.95
CA ILE A 112 5.09 -15.10 -11.95
C ILE A 112 4.88 -16.03 -10.75
N VAL A 113 5.86 -16.90 -10.47
CA VAL A 113 5.78 -17.82 -9.32
C VAL A 113 5.88 -17.05 -8.01
N GLY A 114 6.59 -15.93 -7.97
CA GLY A 114 6.73 -15.09 -6.80
C GLY A 114 5.42 -14.44 -6.35
N ILE A 115 4.42 -14.24 -7.23
CA ILE A 115 3.20 -13.48 -6.90
C ILE A 115 2.48 -14.06 -5.67
N PRO A 116 2.13 -15.36 -5.63
CA PRO A 116 1.49 -15.95 -4.46
C PRO A 116 2.49 -16.51 -3.42
N VAL A 117 3.80 -16.51 -3.70
CA VAL A 117 4.77 -17.29 -2.92
C VAL A 117 5.83 -16.42 -2.26
N PHE A 118 6.08 -16.63 -0.96
CA PHE A 118 7.18 -16.01 -0.22
C PHE A 118 8.55 -16.24 -0.90
N PHE A 119 9.43 -15.25 -0.80
CA PHE A 119 10.77 -15.31 -1.41
C PHE A 119 11.51 -16.63 -1.16
N GLN A 120 11.60 -17.07 0.10
CA GLN A 120 12.33 -18.29 0.48
C GLN A 120 11.69 -19.54 -0.11
N VAL A 121 10.35 -19.59 -0.15
CA VAL A 121 9.59 -20.72 -0.71
C VAL A 121 9.80 -20.77 -2.22
N GLY A 122 9.63 -19.64 -2.92
CA GLY A 122 9.83 -19.55 -4.37
C GLY A 122 11.26 -19.88 -4.78
N PHE A 123 12.24 -19.41 -3.99
CA PHE A 123 13.65 -19.75 -4.18
C PHE A 123 13.86 -21.26 -4.08
N MET A 124 13.32 -21.91 -3.05
CA MET A 124 13.45 -23.36 -2.88
C MET A 124 12.79 -24.17 -3.99
N LEU A 125 11.66 -23.70 -4.51
CA LEU A 125 10.96 -24.37 -5.61
C LEU A 125 11.76 -24.30 -6.92
N LEU A 126 12.48 -23.19 -7.16
CA LEU A 126 13.10 -22.91 -8.45
C LEU A 126 14.62 -23.16 -8.46
N ILE A 127 15.29 -23.24 -7.31
CA ILE A 127 16.73 -23.50 -7.24
C ILE A 127 17.18 -24.83 -7.90
N PRO A 128 16.43 -25.95 -7.84
CA PRO A 128 16.83 -27.17 -8.53
C PRO A 128 16.92 -26.97 -10.05
N LEU A 129 15.99 -26.17 -10.60
CA LEU A 129 15.98 -25.84 -12.02
C LEU A 129 17.22 -25.02 -12.41
N VAL A 130 17.65 -24.08 -11.57
CA VAL A 130 18.89 -23.31 -11.79
C VAL A 130 20.11 -24.23 -11.82
N PHE A 131 20.25 -25.14 -10.85
CA PHE A 131 21.36 -26.10 -10.83
C PHE A 131 21.36 -27.01 -12.05
N THR A 132 20.20 -27.54 -12.44
CA THR A 132 20.08 -28.41 -13.61
C THR A 132 20.41 -27.68 -14.92
N ILE A 133 19.92 -26.45 -15.11
CA ILE A 133 20.22 -25.66 -16.32
C ILE A 133 21.71 -25.32 -16.38
N ALA A 134 22.28 -24.81 -15.29
CA ALA A 134 23.70 -24.44 -15.22
C ALA A 134 24.61 -25.65 -15.48
N GLY A 135 24.31 -26.79 -14.86
CA GLY A 135 25.08 -28.02 -15.07
C GLY A 135 25.01 -28.56 -16.51
N ARG A 136 23.88 -28.37 -17.20
CA ARG A 136 23.70 -28.86 -18.58
C ARG A 136 24.25 -27.95 -19.66
N THR A 137 24.11 -26.64 -19.48
CA THR A 137 24.56 -25.61 -20.44
C THR A 137 26.00 -25.18 -20.19
N GLY A 138 26.60 -25.61 -19.06
CA GLY A 138 27.91 -25.11 -18.62
C GLY A 138 27.91 -23.63 -18.26
N THR A 139 26.74 -23.00 -18.15
CA THR A 139 26.62 -21.59 -17.80
C THR A 139 26.84 -21.38 -16.30
N SER A 140 27.42 -20.23 -15.94
CA SER A 140 27.66 -19.87 -14.54
C SER A 140 26.35 -19.85 -13.75
N LEU A 141 26.37 -20.44 -12.54
CA LEU A 141 25.25 -20.40 -11.60
C LEU A 141 24.80 -18.96 -11.29
N VAL A 142 25.73 -18.00 -11.24
CA VAL A 142 25.41 -16.58 -11.02
C VAL A 142 24.58 -16.03 -12.17
N LYS A 143 24.85 -16.45 -13.41
CA LYS A 143 24.17 -15.95 -14.62
C LYS A 143 22.69 -16.33 -14.67
N ILE A 144 22.30 -17.45 -14.07
CA ILE A 144 20.91 -17.93 -14.03
C ILE A 144 20.27 -17.65 -12.66
N GLY A 145 21.05 -17.77 -11.59
CA GLY A 145 20.58 -17.61 -10.23
C GLY A 145 20.28 -16.16 -9.83
N ILE A 146 21.07 -15.17 -10.29
CA ILE A 146 20.76 -13.76 -10.00
C ILE A 146 19.44 -13.30 -10.63
N PRO A 147 19.14 -13.64 -11.90
CA PRO A 147 17.82 -13.37 -12.49
C PRO A 147 16.66 -14.02 -11.75
N LEU A 148 16.84 -15.25 -11.25
CA LEU A 148 15.85 -15.93 -10.42
C LEU A 148 15.51 -15.10 -9.17
N VAL A 149 16.53 -14.76 -8.38
CA VAL A 149 16.33 -14.09 -7.10
C VAL A 149 15.85 -12.65 -7.27
N ALA A 150 16.25 -11.98 -8.36
CA ALA A 150 15.76 -10.64 -8.67
C ALA A 150 14.25 -10.62 -8.96
N GLY A 151 13.75 -11.60 -9.75
CA GLY A 151 12.32 -11.76 -10.02
C GLY A 151 11.52 -12.00 -8.74
N LEU A 152 11.99 -12.92 -7.88
CA LEU A 152 11.33 -13.21 -6.59
C LEU A 152 11.36 -12.01 -5.64
N SER A 153 12.49 -11.30 -5.58
CA SER A 153 12.69 -10.20 -4.64
C SER A 153 11.82 -8.99 -4.95
N VAL A 154 11.75 -8.57 -6.23
CA VAL A 154 10.88 -7.47 -6.67
C VAL A 154 9.43 -7.71 -6.27
N VAL A 155 8.94 -8.93 -6.50
CA VAL A 155 7.56 -9.30 -6.16
C VAL A 155 7.36 -9.30 -4.65
N HIS A 156 8.32 -9.83 -3.89
CA HIS A 156 8.28 -9.88 -2.44
C HIS A 156 8.14 -8.49 -1.79
N GLY A 157 8.88 -7.49 -2.29
CA GLY A 157 8.87 -6.16 -1.70
C GLY A 157 7.82 -5.21 -2.30
N MET A 158 7.35 -5.41 -3.53
CA MET A 158 6.56 -4.38 -4.23
C MET A 158 5.12 -4.79 -4.55
N MET A 159 4.77 -6.08 -4.50
CA MET A 159 3.51 -6.55 -5.07
C MET A 159 2.60 -7.27 -4.06
N PRO A 160 1.36 -6.78 -3.84
CA PRO A 160 0.30 -7.56 -3.19
C PRO A 160 0.03 -8.87 -3.95
N PRO A 161 -0.30 -9.99 -3.29
CA PRO A 161 -0.78 -10.14 -1.91
C PRO A 161 0.31 -10.40 -0.85
N HIS A 162 1.59 -10.16 -1.14
CA HIS A 162 2.66 -10.37 -0.14
C HIS A 162 2.33 -9.65 1.18
N PRO A 163 2.45 -10.28 2.36
CA PRO A 163 1.90 -9.71 3.59
C PRO A 163 2.41 -8.31 3.93
N ALA A 164 3.69 -8.03 3.67
CA ALA A 164 4.26 -6.70 3.89
C ALA A 164 3.67 -5.65 2.95
N ALA A 165 3.53 -6.00 1.67
CA ALA A 165 2.90 -5.15 0.67
C ALA A 165 1.41 -4.95 0.94
N MET A 166 0.70 -6.00 1.35
CA MET A 166 -0.71 -5.91 1.79
C MET A 166 -0.88 -5.01 3.02
N LEU A 167 0.02 -5.10 4.00
CA LEU A 167 -0.01 -4.22 5.15
C LEU A 167 0.23 -2.77 4.73
N ALA A 168 1.21 -2.51 3.85
CA ALA A 168 1.46 -1.16 3.34
C ALA A 168 0.27 -0.61 2.54
N VAL A 169 -0.39 -1.45 1.73
CA VAL A 169 -1.64 -1.09 1.03
C VAL A 169 -2.71 -0.66 2.04
N GLY A 170 -2.92 -1.44 3.10
CA GLY A 170 -3.87 -1.09 4.16
C GLY A 170 -3.49 0.18 4.91
N ALA A 171 -2.20 0.36 5.23
CA ALA A 171 -1.68 1.51 5.96
C ALA A 171 -1.78 2.83 5.18
N TYR A 172 -1.61 2.79 3.85
CA TYR A 172 -1.72 3.97 2.98
C TYR A 172 -3.10 4.14 2.37
N HIS A 173 -4.05 3.25 2.64
CA HIS A 173 -5.37 3.20 1.98
C HIS A 173 -5.25 3.14 0.45
N ALA A 174 -4.29 2.37 -0.06
CA ALA A 174 -4.07 2.19 -1.49
C ALA A 174 -5.09 1.21 -2.11
N ASP A 175 -5.40 1.40 -3.40
CA ASP A 175 -6.19 0.42 -4.14
C ASP A 175 -5.32 -0.80 -4.50
N ILE A 176 -5.79 -2.01 -4.13
CA ILE A 176 -5.03 -3.26 -4.35
C ILE A 176 -4.80 -3.50 -5.85
N GLY A 177 -5.85 -3.35 -6.67
CA GLY A 177 -5.78 -3.65 -8.11
C GLY A 177 -4.80 -2.74 -8.86
N ARG A 178 -4.87 -1.43 -8.59
CA ARG A 178 -3.93 -0.43 -9.12
C ARG A 178 -2.51 -0.65 -8.61
N THR A 179 -2.35 -1.01 -7.33
CA THR A 179 -1.03 -1.31 -6.77
C THR A 179 -0.40 -2.51 -7.48
N ILE A 180 -1.15 -3.59 -7.74
CA ILE A 180 -0.67 -4.73 -8.52
C ILE A 180 -0.31 -4.30 -9.95
N ALA A 181 -1.17 -3.53 -10.62
CA ALA A 181 -0.90 -3.06 -11.98
C ALA A 181 0.39 -2.22 -12.04
N TYR A 182 0.57 -1.28 -11.12
CA TYR A 182 1.78 -0.46 -11.03
C TYR A 182 3.00 -1.31 -10.66
N ALA A 183 2.86 -2.27 -9.75
CA ALA A 183 3.96 -3.17 -9.38
C ALA A 183 4.42 -4.05 -10.55
N ILE A 184 3.54 -4.43 -11.49
CA ILE A 184 3.95 -5.12 -12.72
C ILE A 184 4.72 -4.16 -13.65
N VAL A 185 4.19 -2.96 -13.86
CA VAL A 185 4.79 -1.95 -14.76
C VAL A 185 6.17 -1.51 -14.26
N VAL A 186 6.33 -1.30 -12.96
CA VAL A 186 7.59 -0.90 -12.32
C VAL A 186 8.48 -2.10 -12.05
N GLY A 187 7.91 -3.20 -11.60
CA GLY A 187 8.63 -4.38 -11.14
C GLY A 187 9.30 -5.17 -12.26
N LEU A 188 8.65 -5.39 -13.40
CA LEU A 188 9.26 -6.14 -14.51
C LEU A 188 10.55 -5.47 -15.04
N PRO A 189 10.58 -4.15 -15.34
CA PRO A 189 11.82 -3.46 -15.70
C PRO A 189 12.88 -3.50 -14.59
N THR A 190 12.45 -3.38 -13.34
CA THR A 190 13.35 -3.46 -12.17
C THR A 190 14.01 -4.84 -12.08
N ALA A 191 13.22 -5.91 -12.19
CA ALA A 191 13.68 -7.30 -12.19
C ALA A 191 14.59 -7.61 -13.39
N ALA A 192 14.28 -7.05 -14.57
CA ALA A 192 15.11 -7.18 -15.76
C ALA A 192 16.51 -6.56 -15.57
N LEU A 193 16.56 -5.37 -14.96
CA LEU A 193 17.81 -4.65 -14.71
C LEU A 193 18.67 -5.33 -13.64
N ALA A 194 18.10 -5.65 -12.49
CA ALA A 194 18.79 -6.31 -11.38
C ALA A 194 19.09 -7.79 -11.63
N GLY A 195 18.30 -8.42 -12.50
CA GLY A 195 18.42 -9.82 -12.85
C GLY A 195 19.27 -10.01 -14.11
N PRO A 196 18.68 -10.31 -15.28
CA PRO A 196 19.41 -10.67 -16.50
C PRO A 196 20.52 -9.71 -16.93
N VAL A 197 20.28 -8.40 -16.86
CA VAL A 197 21.23 -7.38 -17.31
C VAL A 197 22.45 -7.34 -16.38
N PHE A 198 22.21 -7.19 -15.07
CA PHE A 198 23.27 -7.19 -14.07
C PHE A 198 24.00 -8.55 -13.99
N ALA A 199 23.26 -9.67 -14.04
CA ALA A 199 23.83 -11.02 -14.02
C ALA A 199 24.80 -11.26 -15.17
N SER A 200 24.47 -10.79 -16.37
CA SER A 200 25.34 -10.90 -17.54
C SER A 200 26.65 -10.12 -17.37
N TRP A 201 26.63 -9.03 -16.59
CA TRP A 201 27.82 -8.26 -16.27
C TRP A 201 28.62 -8.87 -15.11
N ILE A 202 27.99 -9.30 -14.02
CA ILE A 202 28.72 -9.77 -12.83
C ILE A 202 29.19 -11.23 -12.96
N ALA A 203 28.47 -12.09 -13.67
CA ALA A 203 28.78 -13.53 -13.72
C ALA A 203 30.19 -13.86 -14.25
N PRO A 204 30.72 -13.20 -15.31
CA PRO A 204 32.10 -13.42 -15.76
C PRO A 204 33.17 -13.00 -14.74
N ARG A 205 32.81 -12.17 -13.75
CA ARG A 205 33.72 -11.60 -12.75
C ARG A 205 33.73 -12.39 -11.43
N ILE A 206 32.91 -13.44 -11.32
CA ILE A 206 32.77 -14.25 -10.12
C ILE A 206 33.16 -15.69 -10.44
N ALA A 207 34.28 -16.13 -9.88
CA ALA A 207 34.71 -17.52 -9.90
C ALA A 207 34.12 -18.26 -8.69
N LEU A 208 33.23 -19.21 -8.94
CA LEU A 208 32.70 -20.11 -7.92
C LEU A 208 33.62 -21.34 -7.75
N PRO A 209 33.64 -21.97 -6.56
CA PRO A 209 34.32 -23.25 -6.38
C PRO A 209 33.81 -24.30 -7.38
N ALA A 210 34.71 -25.18 -7.84
CA ALA A 210 34.37 -26.24 -8.80
C ALA A 210 33.33 -27.23 -8.24
N GLU A 211 33.37 -27.49 -6.93
CA GLU A 211 32.41 -28.32 -6.23
C GLU A 211 31.45 -27.46 -5.40
N ASN A 212 30.15 -27.70 -5.58
CA ASN A 212 29.10 -27.14 -4.73
C ASN A 212 28.33 -28.31 -4.08
N PRO A 213 28.47 -28.52 -2.76
CA PRO A 213 27.84 -29.64 -2.06
C PRO A 213 26.31 -29.69 -2.20
N VAL A 214 25.67 -28.52 -2.29
CA VAL A 214 24.22 -28.41 -2.47
C VAL A 214 23.85 -28.73 -3.92
N ALA A 215 24.56 -28.16 -4.90
CA ALA A 215 24.31 -28.43 -6.30
C ALA A 215 24.52 -29.92 -6.67
N ALA A 216 25.48 -30.59 -6.02
CA ALA A 216 25.74 -32.01 -6.20
C ALA A 216 24.51 -32.89 -5.88
N GLN A 217 23.65 -32.44 -4.97
CA GLN A 217 22.38 -33.13 -4.67
C GLN A 217 21.41 -33.15 -5.85
N PHE A 218 21.51 -32.20 -6.77
CA PHE A 218 20.58 -31.99 -7.88
C PHE A 218 21.16 -32.33 -9.26
N THR A 219 22.48 -32.52 -9.37
CA THR A 219 23.19 -32.66 -10.65
C THR A 219 23.86 -34.03 -10.85
N GLY A 220 23.87 -34.89 -9.83
CA GLY A 220 24.57 -36.19 -9.85
C GLY A 220 23.74 -37.45 -10.13
N GLY A 221 22.41 -37.34 -10.28
CA GLY A 221 21.54 -38.51 -10.55
C GLY A 221 21.61 -38.98 -12.00
N MET A 222 21.55 -40.30 -12.25
CA MET A 222 21.33 -40.83 -13.60
C MET A 222 19.97 -40.31 -14.09
N VAL A 223 19.96 -39.45 -15.12
CA VAL A 223 18.70 -39.02 -15.74
C VAL A 223 17.99 -40.26 -16.28
N PRO A 224 16.80 -40.62 -15.76
CA PRO A 224 16.09 -41.79 -16.25
C PRO A 224 15.83 -41.67 -17.76
N ARG A 225 15.95 -42.79 -18.51
CA ARG A 225 15.59 -42.82 -19.95
C ARG A 225 14.15 -42.32 -20.15
N ASP A 226 13.26 -42.70 -19.24
CA ASP A 226 11.85 -42.29 -19.22
C ASP A 226 11.64 -41.12 -18.26
N MET A 227 11.93 -39.91 -18.74
CA MET A 227 11.62 -38.67 -18.01
C MET A 227 10.10 -38.45 -17.94
N PRO A 228 9.57 -37.93 -16.81
CA PRO A 228 8.14 -37.65 -16.65
C PRO A 228 7.66 -36.65 -17.71
N SER A 229 6.35 -36.64 -17.96
CA SER A 229 5.75 -35.68 -18.90
C SER A 229 5.89 -34.26 -18.35
N PHE A 230 6.12 -33.30 -19.24
CA PHE A 230 6.29 -31.90 -18.87
C PHE A 230 5.11 -31.37 -18.05
N GLY A 231 3.87 -31.70 -18.44
CA GLY A 231 2.66 -31.28 -17.73
C GLY A 231 2.57 -31.83 -16.30
N LEU A 232 2.92 -33.11 -16.09
CA LEU A 232 2.91 -33.69 -14.75
C LEU A 232 3.97 -33.05 -13.86
N THR A 233 5.19 -32.87 -14.39
CA THR A 233 6.26 -32.20 -13.65
C THR A 233 5.91 -30.74 -13.34
N LEU A 234 5.38 -30.01 -14.32
CA LEU A 234 4.97 -28.63 -14.13
C LEU A 234 3.88 -28.51 -13.08
N LEU A 235 2.88 -29.41 -13.11
CA LEU A 235 1.84 -29.47 -12.08
C LEU A 235 2.45 -29.75 -10.71
N THR A 236 3.38 -30.70 -10.56
CA THR A 236 4.02 -30.99 -9.27
C THR A 236 4.75 -29.78 -8.69
N VAL A 237 5.46 -29.02 -9.53
CA VAL A 237 6.23 -27.84 -9.11
C VAL A 237 5.34 -26.63 -8.82
N LEU A 238 4.29 -26.45 -9.62
CA LEU A 238 3.36 -25.34 -9.47
C LEU A 238 2.22 -25.64 -8.50
N LEU A 239 2.00 -26.89 -8.07
CA LEU A 239 0.96 -27.23 -7.10
C LEU A 239 0.99 -26.34 -5.84
N PRO A 240 2.12 -26.12 -5.15
CA PRO A 240 2.12 -25.26 -3.97
C PRO A 240 1.78 -23.80 -4.35
N VAL A 241 2.26 -23.33 -5.50
CA VAL A 241 1.97 -21.99 -6.06
C VAL A 241 0.47 -21.82 -6.32
N ILE A 242 -0.16 -22.82 -6.92
CA ILE A 242 -1.61 -22.83 -7.24
C ILE A 242 -2.42 -22.79 -5.94
N LEU A 243 -2.07 -23.59 -4.93
CA LEU A 243 -2.76 -23.60 -3.64
C LEU A 243 -2.63 -22.25 -2.91
N MET A 244 -1.42 -21.66 -2.89
CA MET A 244 -1.17 -20.33 -2.33
C MET A 244 -1.92 -19.23 -3.10
N LEU A 245 -2.04 -19.36 -4.42
CA LEU A 245 -2.81 -18.41 -5.24
C LEU A 245 -4.31 -18.51 -4.96
N CYS A 246 -4.85 -19.72 -4.82
CA CYS A 246 -6.25 -19.91 -4.42
C CYS A 246 -6.55 -19.27 -3.06
N ALA A 247 -5.65 -19.41 -2.08
CA ALA A 247 -5.77 -18.71 -0.80
C ALA A 247 -5.73 -17.20 -0.96
N SER A 248 -4.77 -16.69 -1.72
CA SER A 248 -4.65 -15.24 -1.99
C SER A 248 -5.90 -14.66 -2.67
N VAL A 249 -6.51 -15.40 -3.60
CA VAL A 249 -7.77 -14.99 -4.25
C VAL A 249 -8.94 -15.06 -3.27
N ALA A 250 -9.00 -16.10 -2.43
CA ALA A 250 -10.01 -16.23 -1.39
C ALA A 250 -9.92 -15.10 -0.35
N ASP A 251 -8.72 -14.68 0.02
CA ASP A 251 -8.47 -13.57 0.95
C ASP A 251 -9.08 -12.24 0.46
N VAL A 252 -9.08 -12.03 -0.87
CA VAL A 252 -9.62 -10.83 -1.51
C VAL A 252 -11.12 -10.96 -1.81
N ALA A 253 -11.57 -12.16 -2.20
CA ALA A 253 -12.95 -12.37 -2.69
C ALA A 253 -13.95 -12.76 -1.59
N LEU A 254 -13.50 -13.30 -0.45
CA LEU A 254 -14.35 -13.87 0.58
C LEU A 254 -14.25 -13.11 1.92
N ASP A 255 -15.37 -13.02 2.63
CA ASP A 255 -15.42 -12.42 3.97
C ASP A 255 -14.56 -13.18 4.99
N THR A 256 -13.96 -12.45 5.93
CA THR A 256 -13.12 -13.00 7.01
C THR A 256 -13.81 -14.05 7.89
N ARG A 257 -15.16 -14.08 7.95
CA ARG A 257 -15.93 -15.06 8.74
C ARG A 257 -16.28 -16.33 7.97
N SER A 258 -15.96 -16.40 6.68
CA SER A 258 -16.29 -17.54 5.83
C SER A 258 -15.46 -18.78 6.19
N THR A 259 -16.14 -19.90 6.46
CA THR A 259 -15.46 -21.20 6.64
C THR A 259 -14.72 -21.64 5.37
N VAL A 260 -15.25 -21.28 4.20
CA VAL A 260 -14.61 -21.58 2.91
C VAL A 260 -13.27 -20.85 2.80
N ARG A 261 -13.21 -19.59 3.22
CA ARG A 261 -11.95 -18.83 3.27
C ARG A 261 -10.94 -19.50 4.20
N ALA A 262 -11.35 -19.87 5.42
CA ALA A 262 -10.47 -20.54 6.38
C ALA A 262 -9.86 -21.86 5.83
N ILE A 263 -10.62 -22.61 5.02
CA ILE A 263 -10.10 -23.82 4.35
C ILE A 263 -9.04 -23.45 3.31
N PHE A 264 -9.29 -22.44 2.48
CA PHE A 264 -8.32 -21.97 1.50
C PHE A 264 -7.06 -21.43 2.18
N ASP A 265 -7.18 -20.63 3.24
CA ASP A 265 -6.06 -20.08 4.01
C ASP A 265 -5.21 -21.20 4.63
N PHE A 266 -5.85 -22.26 5.14
CA PHE A 266 -5.15 -23.41 5.70
C PHE A 266 -4.36 -24.18 4.62
N ILE A 267 -5.03 -24.58 3.53
CA ILE A 267 -4.42 -25.38 2.46
C ILE A 267 -3.36 -24.59 1.68
N GLY A 268 -3.61 -23.30 1.46
CA GLY A 268 -2.68 -22.40 0.80
C GLY A 268 -1.62 -21.81 1.71
N SER A 269 -1.59 -22.14 3.00
CA SER A 269 -0.45 -21.75 3.85
C SER A 269 0.84 -22.38 3.31
N PRO A 270 2.00 -21.67 3.32
CA PRO A 270 3.20 -22.16 2.62
C PRO A 270 3.67 -23.55 3.08
N ILE A 271 3.55 -23.85 4.38
CA ILE A 271 3.94 -25.13 4.95
C ILE A 271 3.01 -26.25 4.45
N VAL A 272 1.69 -26.05 4.51
CA VAL A 272 0.71 -27.06 4.07
C VAL A 272 0.76 -27.25 2.56
N ALA A 273 0.85 -26.15 1.80
CA ALA A 273 0.96 -26.19 0.35
C ALA A 273 2.21 -26.96 -0.12
N LEU A 274 3.37 -26.70 0.49
CA LEU A 274 4.61 -27.46 0.21
C LEU A 274 4.50 -28.92 0.64
N LEU A 275 3.87 -29.21 1.78
CA LEU A 275 3.67 -30.59 2.25
C LEU A 275 2.78 -31.37 1.27
N VAL A 276 1.66 -30.78 0.84
CA VAL A 276 0.76 -31.37 -0.17
C VAL A 276 1.52 -31.60 -1.49
N ALA A 277 2.32 -30.63 -1.92
CA ALA A 277 3.16 -30.77 -3.11
C ALA A 277 4.20 -31.88 -3.00
N LEU A 278 4.85 -32.01 -1.83
CA LEU A 278 5.82 -33.06 -1.56
C LEU A 278 5.16 -34.45 -1.57
N LEU A 279 4.03 -34.62 -0.88
CA LEU A 279 3.28 -35.87 -0.87
C LEU A 279 2.79 -36.24 -2.28
N PHE A 280 2.31 -35.26 -3.04
CA PHE A 280 1.96 -35.44 -4.44
C PHE A 280 3.19 -35.84 -5.28
N SER A 281 4.37 -35.27 -5.02
CA SER A 281 5.61 -35.62 -5.72
C SER A 281 6.06 -37.06 -5.45
N PHE A 282 5.84 -37.60 -4.26
CA PHE A 282 6.14 -39.01 -3.96
C PHE A 282 5.32 -39.95 -4.83
N TRP A 283 4.08 -39.58 -5.16
CA TRP A 283 3.26 -40.31 -6.11
C TRP A 283 3.63 -40.03 -7.57
N ALA A 284 3.63 -38.75 -7.97
CA ALA A 284 3.76 -38.31 -9.35
C ALA A 284 5.18 -38.49 -9.93
N LEU A 285 6.20 -38.20 -9.13
CA LEU A 285 7.62 -38.25 -9.51
C LEU A 285 8.38 -39.40 -8.81
N GLY A 286 7.78 -40.03 -7.79
CA GLY A 286 8.30 -41.22 -7.14
C GLY A 286 7.75 -42.50 -7.76
N TYR A 287 6.58 -42.95 -7.28
CA TYR A 287 5.99 -44.23 -7.66
C TYR A 287 5.71 -44.36 -9.17
N ARG A 288 5.23 -43.31 -9.84
CA ARG A 288 5.00 -43.34 -11.30
C ARG A 288 6.29 -43.43 -12.12
N GLN A 289 7.42 -43.08 -11.53
CA GLN A 289 8.75 -43.20 -12.11
C GLN A 289 9.48 -44.48 -11.63
N HIS A 290 8.72 -45.42 -11.05
CA HIS A 290 9.19 -46.72 -10.58
C HIS A 290 10.19 -46.70 -9.41
N PHE A 291 10.22 -45.62 -8.62
CA PHE A 291 11.00 -45.61 -7.39
C PHE A 291 10.33 -46.41 -6.26
N THR A 292 11.13 -47.14 -5.49
CA THR A 292 10.66 -47.87 -4.30
C THR A 292 10.50 -46.94 -3.10
N ARG A 293 9.78 -47.41 -2.07
CA ARG A 293 9.62 -46.69 -0.79
C ARG A 293 10.96 -46.36 -0.15
N ASP A 294 11.90 -47.30 -0.17
CA ASP A 294 13.22 -47.13 0.43
C ASP A 294 14.06 -46.08 -0.32
N GLN A 295 13.92 -46.03 -1.65
CA GLN A 295 14.57 -44.99 -2.46
C GLN A 295 14.01 -43.61 -2.16
N ILE A 296 12.68 -43.47 -2.08
CA ILE A 296 12.03 -42.19 -1.73
C ILE A 296 12.45 -41.74 -0.32
N LEU A 297 12.48 -42.65 0.66
CA LEU A 297 12.95 -42.35 2.01
C LEU A 297 14.42 -41.91 2.01
N LYS A 298 15.28 -42.60 1.26
CA LYS A 298 16.68 -42.22 1.09
C LYS A 298 16.81 -40.81 0.51
N PHE A 299 16.07 -40.49 -0.55
CA PHE A 299 16.08 -39.16 -1.15
C PHE A 299 15.67 -38.07 -0.16
N ALA A 300 14.63 -38.32 0.64
CA ALA A 300 14.19 -37.39 1.68
C ALA A 300 15.26 -37.16 2.76
N ASN A 301 15.98 -38.20 3.19
CA ASN A 301 17.03 -38.09 4.20
C ASN A 301 18.30 -37.39 3.67
N ASP A 302 18.76 -37.78 2.48
CA ASP A 302 20.05 -37.33 1.92
C ASP A 302 20.04 -35.82 1.58
N CYS A 303 18.86 -35.24 1.35
CA CYS A 303 18.74 -33.83 0.98
C CYS A 303 18.79 -32.85 2.16
N VAL A 304 18.41 -33.28 3.37
CA VAL A 304 18.29 -32.38 4.54
C VAL A 304 19.65 -32.07 5.15
N GLY A 305 20.54 -33.06 5.29
CA GLY A 305 21.83 -32.91 6.00
C GLY A 305 22.66 -31.70 5.54
N PRO A 306 22.93 -31.54 4.23
CA PRO A 306 23.69 -30.40 3.70
C PRO A 306 23.05 -29.02 3.91
N THR A 307 21.78 -28.94 4.33
CA THR A 307 21.11 -27.68 4.66
C THR A 307 21.30 -27.25 6.13
N ALA A 308 21.81 -28.12 7.01
CA ALA A 308 21.91 -27.84 8.44
C ALA A 308 22.76 -26.59 8.76
N THR A 309 23.94 -26.47 8.15
CA THR A 309 24.80 -25.28 8.31
C THR A 309 24.11 -24.03 7.80
N ILE A 310 23.36 -24.14 6.69
CA ILE A 310 22.59 -23.04 6.10
C ILE A 310 21.55 -22.54 7.09
N LEU A 311 20.78 -23.47 7.69
CA LEU A 311 19.75 -23.15 8.68
C LEU A 311 20.35 -22.46 9.91
N LEU A 312 21.46 -22.98 10.46
CA LEU A 312 22.12 -22.39 11.63
C LEU A 312 22.54 -20.95 11.37
N VAL A 313 23.16 -20.69 10.22
CA VAL A 313 23.65 -19.34 9.86
C VAL A 313 22.48 -18.39 9.59
N ILE A 314 21.43 -18.84 8.89
CA ILE A 314 20.20 -18.06 8.68
C ILE A 314 19.54 -17.72 10.02
N GLY A 315 19.39 -18.69 10.92
CA GLY A 315 18.83 -18.48 12.26
C GLY A 315 19.63 -17.47 13.07
N ALA A 316 20.97 -17.59 13.09
CA ALA A 316 21.84 -16.63 13.78
C ALA A 316 21.75 -15.22 13.18
N GLY A 317 21.55 -15.08 11.86
CA GLY A 317 21.23 -13.80 11.23
C GLY A 317 19.92 -13.20 11.75
N GLY A 318 18.89 -14.03 11.94
CA GLY A 318 17.63 -13.66 12.60
C GLY A 318 17.82 -13.19 14.05
N GLY A 319 18.67 -13.87 14.81
CA GLY A 319 19.07 -13.46 16.15
C GLY A 319 19.76 -12.09 16.17
N PHE A 320 20.72 -11.87 15.27
CA PHE A 320 21.41 -10.57 15.14
C PHE A 320 20.43 -9.44 14.80
N ASN A 321 19.52 -9.67 13.84
CA ASN A 321 18.44 -8.73 13.50
C ASN A 321 17.59 -8.38 14.73
N ARG A 322 17.14 -9.38 15.50
CA ARG A 322 16.29 -9.14 16.66
C ARG A 322 16.99 -8.31 17.74
N VAL A 323 18.27 -8.55 17.98
CA VAL A 323 19.07 -7.72 18.90
C VAL A 323 19.22 -6.29 18.37
N LEU A 324 19.47 -6.10 17.07
CA LEU A 324 19.48 -4.77 16.44
C LEU A 324 18.16 -4.02 16.62
N LEU A 325 17.03 -4.70 16.45
CA LEU A 325 15.71 -4.11 16.64
C LEU A 325 15.46 -3.71 18.11
N GLU A 326 15.67 -4.63 19.05
CA GLU A 326 15.40 -4.40 20.47
C GLU A 326 16.38 -3.43 21.13
N SER A 327 17.56 -3.21 20.52
CA SER A 327 18.52 -2.19 20.93
C SER A 327 18.05 -0.74 20.71
N GLY A 328 16.97 -0.52 19.95
CA GLY A 328 16.41 0.81 19.67
C GLY A 328 16.99 1.51 18.45
N VAL A 329 17.93 0.89 17.73
CA VAL A 329 18.56 1.44 16.51
C VAL A 329 17.53 1.79 15.44
N GLY A 330 16.48 0.97 15.26
CA GLY A 330 15.42 1.22 14.29
C GLY A 330 14.63 2.51 14.54
N LYS A 331 14.41 2.88 15.82
CA LYS A 331 13.72 4.13 16.19
C LYS A 331 14.62 5.35 15.97
N ALA A 332 15.88 5.26 16.37
CA ALA A 332 16.86 6.33 16.17
C ALA A 332 17.03 6.71 14.69
N ILE A 333 16.88 5.74 13.79
CA ILE A 333 16.90 5.93 12.33
C ILE A 333 15.64 6.66 11.83
N ALA A 334 14.46 6.27 12.33
CA ALA A 334 13.20 6.90 11.96
C ALA A 334 13.20 8.40 12.33
N ASP A 335 13.71 8.74 13.52
CA ASP A 335 13.79 10.13 14.00
C ASP A 335 14.65 11.03 13.09
N VAL A 336 15.72 10.49 12.50
CA VAL A 336 16.59 11.23 11.57
C VAL A 336 15.88 11.53 10.25
N ALA A 337 15.05 10.61 9.76
CA ALA A 337 14.34 10.78 8.49
C ALA A 337 13.20 11.82 8.56
N LEU A 338 12.55 11.94 9.72
CA LEU A 338 11.43 12.87 9.98
C LEU A 338 11.83 14.36 9.94
N GLY A 339 13.12 14.69 9.99
CA GLY A 339 13.62 16.08 9.92
C GLY A 339 13.82 16.64 8.51
N SER A 340 13.47 15.90 7.45
CA SER A 340 13.74 16.29 6.06
C SER A 340 12.51 16.81 5.31
N GLN A 341 12.66 17.87 4.49
CA GLN A 341 11.61 18.36 3.57
C GLN A 341 11.56 17.57 2.24
N ALA A 342 11.82 16.26 2.28
CA ALA A 342 11.89 15.42 1.08
C ALA A 342 10.47 15.11 0.52
N SER A 343 10.39 14.81 -0.78
CA SER A 343 9.17 14.27 -1.40
C SER A 343 8.67 13.04 -0.62
N PRO A 344 7.35 12.86 -0.38
CA PRO A 344 6.82 11.73 0.38
C PRO A 344 7.23 10.36 -0.16
N LEU A 345 7.37 10.20 -1.48
CA LEU A 345 7.86 8.96 -2.10
C LEU A 345 9.34 8.70 -1.77
N LEU A 346 10.16 9.75 -1.80
CA LEU A 346 11.58 9.62 -1.43
C LEU A 346 11.73 9.38 0.07
N LEU A 347 10.92 10.05 0.90
CA LEU A 347 10.88 9.81 2.34
C LEU A 347 10.50 8.35 2.65
N ALA A 348 9.46 7.84 2.01
CA ALA A 348 9.03 6.45 2.12
C ALA A 348 10.17 5.47 1.80
N TRP A 349 10.87 5.70 0.69
CA TRP A 349 12.00 4.90 0.27
C TRP A 349 13.19 5.01 1.24
N VAL A 350 13.56 6.22 1.67
CA VAL A 350 14.70 6.45 2.57
C VAL A 350 14.45 5.80 3.93
N VAL A 351 13.26 5.97 4.51
CA VAL A 351 12.89 5.33 5.78
C VAL A 351 12.99 3.81 5.64
N ALA A 352 12.40 3.24 4.57
CA ALA A 352 12.48 1.81 4.32
C ALA A 352 13.90 1.30 4.08
N ALA A 353 14.73 2.04 3.34
CA ALA A 353 16.12 1.69 3.09
C ALA A 353 16.95 1.72 4.37
N LEU A 354 16.78 2.73 5.22
CA LEU A 354 17.52 2.80 6.47
C LEU A 354 17.08 1.69 7.45
N ILE A 355 15.77 1.40 7.55
CA ILE A 355 15.29 0.28 8.35
C ILE A 355 15.76 -1.05 7.76
N ARG A 356 15.80 -1.21 6.44
CA ARG A 356 16.33 -2.41 5.78
C ARG A 356 17.80 -2.61 6.09
N VAL A 357 18.63 -1.57 5.99
CA VAL A 357 20.05 -1.64 6.33
C VAL A 357 20.23 -2.00 7.80
N ALA A 358 19.41 -1.45 8.69
CA ALA A 358 19.53 -1.75 10.11
C ALA A 358 19.05 -3.16 10.46
N THR A 359 17.89 -3.57 9.97
CA THR A 359 17.21 -4.79 10.39
C THR A 359 17.59 -5.99 9.53
N GLY A 360 17.90 -5.80 8.25
CA GLY A 360 18.15 -6.88 7.33
C GLY A 360 16.89 -7.66 6.91
N SER A 361 15.68 -7.27 7.32
CA SER A 361 14.43 -7.92 6.86
C SER A 361 13.60 -6.98 6.00
N ALA A 362 13.35 -7.37 4.74
CA ALA A 362 12.53 -6.58 3.81
C ALA A 362 11.11 -6.41 4.35
N THR A 363 10.48 -7.49 4.81
CA THR A 363 9.16 -7.47 5.45
C THR A 363 9.10 -6.48 6.61
N VAL A 364 10.06 -6.54 7.55
CA VAL A 364 10.06 -5.65 8.73
C VAL A 364 10.32 -4.21 8.32
N ALA A 365 11.24 -3.98 7.39
CA ALA A 365 11.53 -2.66 6.86
C ALA A 365 10.30 -2.02 6.21
N MET A 366 9.59 -2.78 5.38
CA MET A 366 8.38 -2.30 4.70
C MET A 366 7.25 -2.03 5.69
N THR A 367 6.95 -2.96 6.61
CA THR A 367 5.83 -2.79 7.55
C THR A 367 6.06 -1.67 8.56
N THR A 368 7.29 -1.53 9.06
CA THR A 368 7.65 -0.47 10.00
C THR A 368 7.61 0.90 9.31
N SER A 369 8.15 0.99 8.09
CA SER A 369 8.14 2.24 7.31
C SER A 369 6.73 2.64 6.90
N ALA A 370 5.87 1.67 6.56
CA ALA A 370 4.46 1.93 6.29
C ALA A 370 3.78 2.61 7.48
N GLY A 371 3.97 2.09 8.69
CA GLY A 371 3.42 2.68 9.90
C GLY A 371 3.94 4.10 10.20
N ILE A 372 5.22 4.38 9.93
CA ILE A 372 5.82 5.70 10.15
C ILE A 372 5.33 6.73 9.11
N VAL A 373 5.29 6.33 7.84
CA VAL A 373 5.06 7.24 6.73
C VAL A 373 3.57 7.48 6.48
N ALA A 374 2.69 6.57 6.90
CA ALA A 374 1.24 6.71 6.73
C ALA A 374 0.66 8.04 7.25
N PRO A 375 0.93 8.48 8.51
CA PRO A 375 0.41 9.76 8.99
C PRO A 375 0.98 10.98 8.24
N ILE A 376 2.20 10.89 7.71
CA ILE A 376 2.87 11.96 6.95
C ILE A 376 2.27 12.06 5.54
N ALA A 377 2.04 10.92 4.90
CA ALA A 377 1.38 10.82 3.61
C ALA A 377 -0.05 11.38 3.68
N ALA A 378 -0.79 11.06 4.76
CA ALA A 378 -2.13 11.61 4.97
C ALA A 378 -2.15 13.14 5.14
N ALA A 379 -1.07 13.73 5.66
CA ALA A 379 -0.91 15.17 5.81
C ALA A 379 -0.35 15.88 4.56
N THR A 380 0.02 15.14 3.51
CA THR A 380 0.64 15.70 2.29
C THR A 380 -0.25 15.42 1.05
N PRO A 381 -1.17 16.34 0.69
CA PRO A 381 -2.08 16.17 -0.43
C PRO A 381 -1.33 15.94 -1.77
N GLY A 382 -1.86 15.06 -2.61
CA GLY A 382 -1.35 14.82 -3.97
C GLY A 382 -0.38 13.63 -4.13
N THR A 383 -0.03 12.92 -3.05
CA THR A 383 0.79 11.71 -3.16
C THR A 383 -0.09 10.48 -3.43
N SER A 384 0.18 9.74 -4.52
CA SER A 384 -0.51 8.47 -4.78
C SER A 384 -0.14 7.43 -3.71
N ALA A 385 -1.15 6.94 -3.00
CA ALA A 385 -1.02 5.87 -2.03
C ALA A 385 -0.42 4.60 -2.64
N GLU A 386 -0.80 4.28 -3.89
CA GLU A 386 -0.29 3.11 -4.60
C GLU A 386 1.22 3.25 -4.88
N LEU A 387 1.68 4.43 -5.31
CA LEU A 387 3.11 4.69 -5.52
C LEU A 387 3.91 4.74 -4.22
N LEU A 388 3.29 5.15 -3.11
CA LEU A 388 3.91 5.04 -1.78
C LEU A 388 4.17 3.58 -1.40
N VAL A 389 3.24 2.66 -1.68
CA VAL A 389 3.47 1.22 -1.46
C VAL A 389 4.71 0.76 -2.23
N LEU A 390 4.80 1.11 -3.51
CA LEU A 390 5.94 0.74 -4.37
C LEU A 390 7.25 1.36 -3.89
N ALA A 391 7.25 2.64 -3.49
CA ALA A 391 8.44 3.33 -3.01
C ALA A 391 8.95 2.73 -1.68
N THR A 392 8.05 2.47 -0.72
CA THR A 392 8.36 1.78 0.53
C THR A 392 8.88 0.37 0.27
N GLY A 393 8.25 -0.34 -0.66
CA GLY A 393 8.64 -1.67 -1.09
C GLY A 393 10.05 -1.70 -1.70
N ALA A 394 10.33 -0.82 -2.65
CA ALA A 394 11.65 -0.67 -3.26
C ALA A 394 12.71 -0.29 -2.21
N GLY A 395 12.40 0.62 -1.29
CA GLY A 395 13.31 0.99 -0.20
C GLY A 395 13.63 -0.19 0.72
N SER A 396 12.66 -1.08 0.95
CA SER A 396 12.86 -2.31 1.73
C SER A 396 13.81 -3.32 1.07
N LEU A 397 14.16 -3.13 -0.20
CA LEU A 397 15.04 -3.99 -1.00
C LEU A 397 16.33 -3.24 -1.36
N VAL A 398 17.04 -2.70 -0.36
CA VAL A 398 18.30 -1.97 -0.56
C VAL A 398 19.38 -2.54 0.34
N LEU A 399 20.59 -2.71 -0.19
CA LEU A 399 21.80 -3.02 0.58
C LEU A 399 21.58 -4.21 1.54
N SER A 400 21.01 -5.31 1.04
CA SER A 400 20.87 -6.54 1.80
C SER A 400 22.24 -7.15 2.12
N HIS A 401 22.63 -7.19 3.38
CA HIS A 401 23.96 -7.65 3.81
C HIS A 401 23.87 -8.73 4.90
N VAL A 402 24.94 -8.91 5.67
CA VAL A 402 25.11 -9.98 6.67
C VAL A 402 24.03 -10.09 7.75
N ASN A 403 23.14 -9.10 7.90
CA ASN A 403 21.98 -9.15 8.80
C ASN A 403 20.71 -9.70 8.14
N ASP A 404 20.72 -9.93 6.83
CA ASP A 404 19.62 -10.51 6.08
C ASP A 404 19.74 -12.04 6.00
N ALA A 405 18.67 -12.74 6.35
CA ALA A 405 18.55 -14.18 6.13
C ALA A 405 18.71 -14.56 4.64
N GLY A 406 18.20 -13.74 3.73
CA GLY A 406 18.34 -13.91 2.28
C GLY A 406 19.80 -13.88 1.82
N PHE A 407 20.62 -12.99 2.39
CA PHE A 407 22.06 -12.93 2.10
C PHE A 407 22.74 -14.28 2.35
N TRP A 408 22.44 -14.89 3.50
CA TRP A 408 22.99 -16.19 3.88
C TRP A 408 22.43 -17.33 3.04
N LEU A 409 21.13 -17.32 2.75
CA LEU A 409 20.51 -18.29 1.86
C LEU A 409 21.22 -18.33 0.49
N ILE A 410 21.41 -17.16 -0.14
CA ILE A 410 22.05 -17.08 -1.46
C ILE A 410 23.54 -17.44 -1.39
N LYS A 411 24.25 -16.98 -0.36
CA LYS A 411 25.66 -17.33 -0.14
C LYS A 411 25.84 -18.84 -0.12
N GLU A 412 25.08 -19.54 0.74
CA GLU A 412 25.29 -20.97 0.97
C GLU A 412 24.86 -21.81 -0.23
N PHE A 413 23.69 -21.52 -0.84
CA PHE A 413 23.22 -22.29 -1.99
C PHE A 413 24.13 -22.13 -3.21
N PHE A 414 24.68 -20.95 -3.46
CA PHE A 414 25.57 -20.73 -4.61
C PHE A 414 27.04 -21.03 -4.26
N ASN A 415 27.32 -21.42 -3.02
CA ASN A 415 28.66 -21.66 -2.48
C ASN A 415 29.61 -20.46 -2.69
N MET A 416 29.10 -19.24 -2.43
CA MET A 416 29.85 -17.98 -2.55
C MET A 416 30.58 -17.61 -1.27
N THR A 417 31.67 -16.85 -1.41
CA THR A 417 32.30 -16.14 -0.29
C THR A 417 31.52 -14.87 0.07
N VAL A 418 31.65 -14.37 1.30
CA VAL A 418 30.98 -13.12 1.73
C VAL A 418 31.28 -11.93 0.78
N PRO A 419 32.53 -11.67 0.34
CA PRO A 419 32.79 -10.60 -0.62
C PRO A 419 32.12 -10.82 -1.99
N GLN A 420 31.98 -12.07 -2.44
CA GLN A 420 31.26 -12.37 -3.68
C GLN A 420 29.77 -12.13 -3.52
N THR A 421 29.16 -12.56 -2.41
CA THR A 421 27.75 -12.31 -2.11
C THR A 421 27.45 -10.81 -2.01
N LEU A 422 28.35 -10.02 -1.39
CA LEU A 422 28.24 -8.56 -1.37
C LEU A 422 28.30 -7.96 -2.79
N LYS A 423 29.11 -8.51 -3.70
CA LYS A 423 29.21 -8.04 -5.09
C LYS A 423 28.05 -8.50 -5.98
N THR A 424 27.35 -9.57 -5.62
CA THR A 424 26.26 -10.15 -6.41
C THR A 424 24.90 -9.81 -5.81
N TRP A 425 24.53 -10.45 -4.70
CA TRP A 425 23.23 -10.31 -4.05
C TRP A 425 22.98 -8.90 -3.52
N THR A 426 23.90 -8.33 -2.75
CA THR A 426 23.70 -6.99 -2.17
C THR A 426 23.58 -5.92 -3.25
N VAL A 427 24.38 -6.04 -4.33
CA VAL A 427 24.29 -5.13 -5.48
C VAL A 427 22.98 -5.34 -6.25
N ALA A 428 22.57 -6.59 -6.49
CA ALA A 428 21.30 -6.89 -7.17
C ALA A 428 20.10 -6.30 -6.40
N GLU A 429 20.03 -6.53 -5.09
CA GLU A 429 19.03 -5.90 -4.21
C GLU A 429 19.11 -4.38 -4.32
N THR A 430 20.28 -3.77 -4.17
CA THR A 430 20.43 -2.31 -4.31
C THR A 430 19.96 -1.78 -5.66
N ILE A 431 20.19 -2.51 -6.76
CA ILE A 431 19.65 -2.17 -8.08
C ILE A 431 18.12 -2.24 -8.05
N ILE A 432 17.52 -3.26 -7.43
CA ILE A 432 16.07 -3.36 -7.26
C ILE A 432 15.53 -2.14 -6.53
N GLY A 433 16.10 -1.80 -5.39
CA GLY A 433 15.61 -0.68 -4.60
C GLY A 433 15.79 0.68 -5.28
N VAL A 434 16.93 0.93 -5.93
CA VAL A 434 17.16 2.21 -6.63
C VAL A 434 16.38 2.30 -7.93
N ALA A 435 16.40 1.26 -8.78
CA ALA A 435 15.65 1.26 -10.03
C ALA A 435 14.14 1.24 -9.78
N GLY A 436 13.68 0.51 -8.77
CA GLY A 436 12.30 0.51 -8.31
C GLY A 436 11.86 1.92 -7.91
N LEU A 437 12.69 2.67 -7.16
CA LEU A 437 12.42 4.09 -6.87
C LEU A 437 12.38 4.94 -8.14
N CYS A 438 13.39 4.84 -9.01
CA CYS A 438 13.46 5.62 -10.24
C CYS A 438 12.24 5.41 -11.14
N PHE A 439 11.84 4.15 -11.37
CA PHE A 439 10.65 3.83 -12.16
C PHE A 439 9.35 4.22 -11.45
N THR A 440 9.29 4.15 -10.12
CA THR A 440 8.15 4.67 -9.34
C THR A 440 8.02 6.18 -9.49
N LEU A 441 9.13 6.93 -9.46
CA LEU A 441 9.14 8.38 -9.69
C LEU A 441 8.81 8.72 -11.15
N LEU A 442 9.28 7.95 -12.13
CA LEU A 442 8.90 8.15 -13.53
C LEU A 442 7.40 7.92 -13.73
N LEU A 443 6.86 6.87 -13.11
CA LEU A 443 5.41 6.59 -13.15
C LEU A 443 4.62 7.69 -12.42
N SER A 444 5.17 8.28 -11.35
CA SER A 444 4.52 9.39 -10.65
C SER A 444 4.39 10.64 -11.52
N LEU A 445 5.32 10.90 -12.43
CA LEU A 445 5.21 12.01 -13.40
C LEU A 445 4.08 11.77 -14.41
N LEU A 446 3.89 10.52 -14.84
CA LEU A 446 2.83 10.14 -15.80
C LEU A 446 1.45 10.14 -15.16
N VAL A 447 1.34 9.58 -13.94
CA VAL A 447 0.07 9.50 -13.20
C VAL A 447 -0.28 10.85 -12.55
N GLY A 448 0.71 11.63 -12.15
CA GLY A 448 0.55 12.98 -11.58
C GLY A 448 0.19 14.07 -12.60
N CYS A 449 0.37 13.80 -13.91
CA CYS A 449 -0.14 14.66 -14.99
C CYS A 449 -1.59 14.35 -15.40
N ALA A 450 -2.17 13.22 -14.96
CA ALA A 450 -3.60 13.03 -15.07
C ALA A 450 -4.26 13.91 -14.00
N PRO A 451 -5.29 14.72 -14.33
CA PRO A 451 -6.15 15.29 -13.32
C PRO A 451 -6.84 14.11 -12.62
N ARG A 452 -6.23 13.60 -11.55
CA ARG A 452 -6.93 12.75 -10.61
C ARG A 452 -7.90 13.70 -9.92
N GLU A 453 -9.15 13.69 -10.40
CA GLU A 453 -10.31 13.91 -9.54
C GLU A 453 -9.96 13.26 -8.21
N GLN A 454 -9.69 14.09 -7.21
CA GLN A 454 -9.81 13.65 -5.85
C GLN A 454 -11.22 13.09 -5.79
N ALA A 455 -11.33 11.77 -5.79
CA ALA A 455 -12.45 11.15 -5.11
C ALA A 455 -12.27 11.58 -3.66
N ALA A 456 -12.73 12.80 -3.36
CA ALA A 456 -13.43 13.08 -2.13
C ALA A 456 -14.26 11.83 -1.93
N GLN A 457 -13.94 11.09 -0.87
CA GLN A 457 -14.71 9.96 -0.44
C GLN A 457 -16.13 10.49 -0.40
N GLN A 458 -16.93 10.20 -1.44
CA GLN A 458 -18.27 10.72 -1.53
C GLN A 458 -18.88 10.20 -0.25
N LEU A 459 -19.29 11.11 0.64
CA LEU A 459 -20.06 10.80 1.83
C LEU A 459 -21.48 10.35 1.41
N SER A 460 -21.58 9.63 0.28
CA SER A 460 -22.77 9.16 -0.37
C SER A 460 -23.17 7.85 0.26
N ALA A 461 -24.24 7.89 1.04
CA ALA A 461 -25.11 6.72 1.20
C ALA A 461 -25.75 6.39 -0.16
N ASP A 462 -26.12 5.14 -0.43
CA ASP A 462 -26.66 4.64 -1.71
C ASP A 462 -27.51 5.67 -2.49
N GLY A 463 -26.91 6.28 -3.52
CA GLY A 463 -27.53 7.26 -4.43
C GLY A 463 -27.69 8.70 -3.91
N TRP A 464 -27.42 8.99 -2.64
CA TRP A 464 -27.43 10.34 -2.07
C TRP A 464 -26.11 11.06 -2.32
N ILE A 465 -26.19 12.28 -2.82
CA ILE A 465 -25.11 13.19 -3.13
C ILE A 465 -25.07 14.23 -2.01
N ASP A 466 -23.90 14.40 -1.39
CA ASP A 466 -23.68 15.47 -0.43
C ASP A 466 -23.48 16.79 -1.17
N VAL A 467 -24.34 17.78 -0.88
CA VAL A 467 -24.27 19.15 -1.43
C VAL A 467 -23.97 20.16 -0.33
N THR A 468 -23.38 19.69 0.77
CA THR A 468 -22.90 20.53 1.88
C THR A 468 -21.50 21.04 1.57
N ALA A 469 -21.29 22.35 1.64
CA ALA A 469 -19.96 22.95 1.60
C ALA A 469 -19.16 22.56 2.85
N THR A 470 -17.90 22.18 2.67
CA THR A 470 -17.01 21.84 3.79
C THR A 470 -16.63 23.11 4.54
N LEU A 471 -16.80 23.11 5.87
CA LEU A 471 -16.32 24.21 6.71
C LEU A 471 -14.82 24.09 6.97
N ASP A 472 -14.06 25.09 6.56
CA ASP A 472 -12.63 25.24 6.79
C ASP A 472 -12.32 26.73 7.04
N PRO A 473 -11.84 27.11 8.24
CA PRO A 473 -11.46 28.50 8.54
C PRO A 473 -10.48 29.13 7.53
N ALA A 474 -9.70 28.34 6.80
CA ALA A 474 -8.75 28.82 5.82
C ALA A 474 -9.36 29.07 4.43
N HIS A 475 -10.53 28.51 4.12
CA HIS A 475 -11.10 28.48 2.76
C HIS A 475 -12.59 28.80 2.69
N THR A 476 -13.35 28.72 3.78
CA THR A 476 -14.77 29.03 3.78
C THR A 476 -14.96 30.55 3.73
N PRO A 477 -15.68 31.09 2.73
CA PRO A 477 -16.00 32.51 2.70
C PRO A 477 -16.94 32.86 3.86
N VAL A 478 -16.70 34.03 4.44
CA VAL A 478 -17.54 34.63 5.49
C VAL A 478 -18.15 35.90 4.93
N TYR A 479 -19.43 36.13 5.21
CA TYR A 479 -20.10 37.33 4.74
C TYR A 479 -19.39 38.57 5.28
N ALA A 480 -19.28 39.62 4.45
CA ALA A 480 -18.50 40.79 4.81
C ALA A 480 -19.06 41.49 6.07
N GLY A 481 -18.32 41.42 7.17
CA GLY A 481 -18.71 41.99 8.47
C GLY A 481 -19.04 40.96 9.54
N ASP A 482 -19.19 39.68 9.17
CA ASP A 482 -19.54 38.60 10.08
C ASP A 482 -18.32 38.07 10.86
N ALA A 483 -18.61 37.34 11.95
CA ALA A 483 -17.59 36.72 12.76
C ALA A 483 -16.85 35.61 11.98
N PRO A 484 -15.51 35.57 12.01
CA PRO A 484 -14.74 34.54 11.32
C PRO A 484 -14.92 33.16 11.97
N LEU A 485 -14.77 32.11 11.17
CA LEU A 485 -14.72 30.74 11.68
C LEU A 485 -13.44 30.51 12.49
N LYS A 486 -13.58 29.88 13.65
CA LYS A 486 -12.44 29.47 14.49
C LYS A 486 -12.66 28.04 14.97
N PHE A 487 -11.80 27.14 14.53
CA PHE A 487 -11.78 25.74 14.96
C PHE A 487 -10.53 25.48 15.77
N GLU A 488 -10.71 25.01 17.01
CA GLU A 488 -9.62 24.79 17.95
C GLU A 488 -9.70 23.39 18.54
N PHE A 489 -8.56 22.68 18.58
CA PHE A 489 -8.43 21.46 19.35
C PHE A 489 -8.13 21.81 20.81
N LEU A 490 -9.13 21.73 21.68
CA LEU A 490 -8.98 21.88 23.14
C LEU A 490 -8.16 20.74 23.75
N LYS A 491 -8.26 19.54 23.17
CA LYS A 491 -7.42 18.37 23.45
C LYS A 491 -7.12 17.63 22.14
N ASP A 492 -5.96 17.01 22.04
CA ASP A 492 -5.52 16.36 20.81
C ASP A 492 -4.70 15.10 21.11
N MET A 493 -5.25 13.93 20.77
CA MET A 493 -4.53 12.65 20.95
C MET A 493 -3.22 12.60 20.17
N ARG A 494 -3.09 13.37 19.08
CA ARG A 494 -1.84 13.50 18.33
C ARG A 494 -0.74 14.17 19.15
N LYS A 495 -1.11 14.91 20.21
CA LYS A 495 -0.21 15.57 21.17
C LYS A 495 -0.09 14.80 22.50
N GLY A 496 -0.64 13.59 22.58
CA GLY A 496 -0.56 12.74 23.78
C GLY A 496 -1.73 12.90 24.77
N ASP A 497 -2.76 13.69 24.44
CA ASP A 497 -3.98 13.75 25.25
C ASP A 497 -4.75 12.41 25.17
N LYS A 498 -5.57 12.13 26.19
CA LYS A 498 -6.35 10.88 26.26
C LYS A 498 -7.54 10.83 25.28
N LEU A 499 -7.95 11.98 24.75
CA LEU A 499 -9.07 12.12 23.82
C LEU A 499 -8.87 13.39 22.99
N THR A 500 -9.40 13.38 21.77
CA THR A 500 -9.44 14.59 20.92
C THR A 500 -10.76 15.31 21.19
N LEU A 501 -10.68 16.59 21.54
CA LEU A 501 -11.83 17.44 21.83
C LEU A 501 -11.64 18.76 21.11
N SER A 502 -12.63 19.15 20.31
CA SER A 502 -12.60 20.41 19.56
C SER A 502 -13.66 21.38 20.06
N ALA A 503 -13.36 22.68 19.93
CA ALA A 503 -14.33 23.77 20.03
C ALA A 503 -14.44 24.45 18.66
N TYR A 504 -15.68 24.74 18.25
CA TYR A 504 -15.97 25.47 17.04
C TYR A 504 -16.71 26.76 17.39
N SER A 505 -16.23 27.88 16.85
CA SER A 505 -16.89 29.19 16.90
C SER A 505 -17.12 29.63 15.46
N LEU A 506 -18.38 29.89 15.11
CA LEU A 506 -18.82 30.27 13.77
C LEU A 506 -20.12 31.07 13.87
N GLY A 507 -20.37 31.93 12.89
CA GLY A 507 -21.68 32.59 12.75
C GLY A 507 -22.76 31.59 12.34
N ALA A 508 -24.01 31.88 12.68
CA ALA A 508 -25.16 31.04 12.30
C ALA A 508 -25.31 30.88 10.78
N HIS A 509 -24.81 31.87 10.03
CA HIS A 509 -24.85 31.98 8.56
C HIS A 509 -23.51 31.62 7.88
N SER A 510 -22.77 30.66 8.46
CA SER A 510 -21.47 30.21 7.93
C SER A 510 -21.61 28.93 7.10
N GLY A 511 -21.00 28.90 5.90
CA GLY A 511 -21.03 27.76 4.98
C GLY A 511 -22.45 27.38 4.56
N THR A 512 -22.73 26.08 4.39
CA THR A 512 -24.10 25.62 4.14
C THR A 512 -24.96 25.79 5.40
N HIS A 513 -25.97 26.63 5.31
CA HIS A 513 -26.84 26.95 6.43
C HIS A 513 -28.27 27.20 5.98
N ILE A 514 -29.17 27.32 6.96
CA ILE A 514 -30.58 27.66 6.73
C ILE A 514 -30.95 28.93 7.46
N ASP A 515 -31.69 29.78 6.76
CA ASP A 515 -32.34 30.96 7.33
C ASP A 515 -33.76 30.62 7.75
N ALA A 516 -34.04 30.85 9.04
CA ALA A 516 -35.40 30.78 9.56
C ALA A 516 -36.12 32.12 9.37
N PRO A 517 -37.46 32.15 9.38
CA PRO A 517 -38.21 33.40 9.24
C PRO A 517 -37.79 34.53 10.19
N MET A 518 -37.36 34.20 11.42
CA MET A 518 -36.83 35.15 12.40
C MET A 518 -35.67 36.01 11.87
N HIS A 519 -34.90 35.55 10.88
CA HIS A 519 -33.75 36.26 10.35
C HIS A 519 -34.09 37.66 9.80
N PHE A 520 -35.23 37.80 9.11
CA PHE A 520 -35.69 39.09 8.58
C PHE A 520 -37.16 39.43 8.90
N VAL A 521 -37.85 38.59 9.68
CA VAL A 521 -39.23 38.81 10.12
C VAL A 521 -39.28 38.85 11.64
N VAL A 522 -39.63 39.99 12.22
CA VAL A 522 -39.62 40.22 13.68
C VAL A 522 -40.44 39.19 14.47
N THR A 523 -41.57 38.77 13.92
CA THR A 523 -42.45 37.75 14.51
C THR A 523 -42.24 36.35 13.89
N GLY A 524 -41.15 36.16 13.16
CA GLY A 524 -40.81 34.92 12.50
C GLY A 524 -40.41 33.84 13.51
N VAL A 525 -40.62 32.57 13.11
CA VAL A 525 -40.22 31.42 13.93
C VAL A 525 -38.68 31.26 13.91
N SER A 526 -38.12 30.82 15.03
CA SER A 526 -36.71 30.47 15.16
C SER A 526 -36.40 29.12 14.50
N ILE A 527 -35.11 28.84 14.27
CA ILE A 527 -34.67 27.65 13.55
C ILE A 527 -35.12 26.33 14.21
N ASP A 528 -35.19 26.27 15.54
CA ASP A 528 -35.69 25.08 16.26
C ASP A 528 -37.20 24.81 16.09
N GLN A 529 -37.93 25.79 15.54
CA GLN A 529 -39.38 25.74 15.29
C GLN A 529 -39.73 25.68 13.79
N VAL A 530 -38.74 25.77 12.89
CA VAL A 530 -38.98 25.58 11.45
C VAL A 530 -39.49 24.15 11.20
N PRO A 531 -40.64 23.96 10.53
CA PRO A 531 -41.17 22.64 10.22
C PRO A 531 -40.21 21.83 9.33
N LEU A 532 -40.17 20.51 9.51
CA LEU A 532 -39.36 19.63 8.65
C LEU A 532 -39.93 19.47 7.23
N ALA A 533 -41.23 19.74 7.03
CA ALA A 533 -41.89 19.50 5.75
C ALA A 533 -41.24 20.27 4.58
N PRO A 534 -40.91 21.57 4.67
CA PRO A 534 -40.12 22.26 3.65
C PRO A 534 -38.73 21.68 3.40
N LEU A 535 -38.12 21.00 4.37
CA LEU A 535 -36.73 20.55 4.31
C LEU A 535 -36.54 19.17 3.66
N ILE A 536 -37.64 18.44 3.42
CA ILE A 536 -37.61 17.06 2.93
C ILE A 536 -38.58 16.88 1.75
N GLY A 537 -38.07 16.46 0.60
CA GLY A 537 -38.90 16.03 -0.54
C GLY A 537 -38.34 16.42 -1.90
N ALA A 538 -39.21 16.39 -2.92
CA ALA A 538 -38.82 16.71 -4.30
C ALA A 538 -38.26 18.14 -4.41
N ALA A 539 -37.13 18.26 -5.10
CA ALA A 539 -36.43 19.49 -5.42
C ALA A 539 -35.97 19.47 -6.88
N ARG A 540 -35.82 20.64 -7.48
CA ARG A 540 -35.27 20.80 -8.82
C ARG A 540 -34.05 21.71 -8.77
N VAL A 541 -32.95 21.24 -9.35
CA VAL A 541 -31.74 22.04 -9.56
C VAL A 541 -31.87 22.73 -10.91
N ILE A 542 -31.77 24.06 -10.91
CA ILE A 542 -31.79 24.91 -12.10
C ILE A 542 -30.38 25.46 -12.29
N GLU A 543 -29.84 25.29 -13.50
CA GLU A 543 -28.55 25.86 -13.88
C GLU A 543 -28.73 27.25 -14.49
N ILE A 544 -28.09 28.23 -13.85
CA ILE A 544 -28.07 29.63 -14.29
C ILE A 544 -26.72 29.90 -14.94
N ALA A 545 -26.76 30.49 -16.15
CA ALA A 545 -25.55 30.75 -16.92
C ALA A 545 -24.59 31.71 -16.18
N ASP A 546 -23.28 31.49 -16.31
CA ASP A 546 -22.23 32.28 -15.64
C ASP A 546 -22.38 33.79 -15.86
N SER A 547 -22.86 34.21 -17.03
CA SER A 547 -23.06 35.61 -17.38
C SER A 547 -24.22 36.31 -16.64
N ILE A 548 -25.10 35.58 -15.96
CA ILE A 548 -26.32 36.13 -15.34
C ILE A 548 -26.08 36.41 -13.84
N PRO A 549 -26.08 37.68 -13.40
CA PRO A 549 -25.87 38.04 -12.01
C PRO A 549 -27.17 38.12 -11.19
N ALA A 550 -28.32 38.32 -11.84
CA ALA A 550 -29.60 38.49 -11.19
C ALA A 550 -30.59 37.48 -11.77
N ILE A 551 -31.15 36.62 -10.91
CA ILE A 551 -32.22 35.70 -11.25
C ILE A 551 -33.52 36.47 -11.07
N ASP A 552 -33.92 37.21 -12.10
CA ASP A 552 -35.19 37.96 -12.13
C ASP A 552 -36.34 37.11 -12.68
N ALA A 553 -37.57 37.65 -12.68
CA ALA A 553 -38.73 36.90 -13.14
C ALA A 553 -38.63 36.52 -14.62
N ALA A 554 -37.93 37.32 -15.44
CA ALA A 554 -37.74 37.04 -16.86
C ALA A 554 -36.80 35.85 -17.06
N GLU A 555 -35.64 35.85 -16.40
CA GLU A 555 -34.69 34.74 -16.41
C GLU A 555 -35.32 33.47 -15.85
N LEU A 556 -35.98 33.56 -14.69
CA LEU A 556 -36.63 32.41 -14.06
C LEU A 556 -37.64 31.75 -15.01
N ASN A 557 -38.45 32.52 -15.75
CA ASN A 557 -39.41 32.00 -16.72
C ASN A 557 -38.79 31.36 -17.97
N ARG A 558 -37.47 31.43 -18.17
CA ARG A 558 -36.78 30.69 -19.25
C ARG A 558 -36.51 29.24 -18.90
N HIS A 559 -36.60 28.89 -17.61
CA HIS A 559 -36.35 27.55 -17.09
C HIS A 559 -37.66 26.81 -16.81
N ASP A 560 -37.61 25.47 -16.86
CA ASP A 560 -38.75 24.66 -16.46
C ASP A 560 -38.76 24.48 -14.93
N TRP A 561 -39.48 25.34 -14.21
CA TRP A 561 -39.55 25.31 -12.74
C TRP A 561 -40.97 25.25 -12.18
N LYS A 562 -41.99 25.53 -13.00
CA LYS A 562 -43.38 25.62 -12.54
C LYS A 562 -43.85 24.25 -12.04
N GLY A 563 -44.41 24.24 -10.83
CA GLY A 563 -44.86 23.01 -10.16
C GLY A 563 -43.80 22.36 -9.25
N ALA A 564 -42.53 22.78 -9.32
CA ALA A 564 -41.52 22.37 -8.36
C ALA A 564 -41.82 22.99 -6.98
N LYS A 565 -41.64 22.19 -5.92
CA LYS A 565 -41.85 22.65 -4.53
C LYS A 565 -40.60 23.22 -3.89
N ARG A 566 -39.41 22.81 -4.33
CA ARG A 566 -38.12 23.27 -3.82
C ARG A 566 -37.22 23.53 -5.01
N LEU A 567 -36.58 24.68 -5.04
CA LEU A 567 -35.71 25.07 -6.14
C LEU A 567 -34.30 25.36 -5.63
N LEU A 568 -33.31 24.79 -6.29
CA LEU A 568 -31.89 25.00 -6.00
C LEU A 568 -31.25 25.65 -7.22
N PHE A 569 -30.61 26.80 -7.02
CA PHE A 569 -29.95 27.53 -8.10
C PHE A 569 -28.47 27.22 -8.11
N ARG A 570 -28.03 26.54 -9.17
CA ARG A 570 -26.61 26.31 -9.49
C ARG A 570 -26.15 27.44 -10.40
N THR A 571 -25.26 28.27 -9.91
CA THR A 571 -24.86 29.54 -10.52
C THR A 571 -23.34 29.59 -10.75
N ARG A 572 -22.86 30.78 -11.14
CA ARG A 572 -21.42 31.10 -11.24
C ARG A 572 -20.63 30.76 -9.97
N SER A 573 -21.27 30.79 -8.79
CA SER A 573 -20.59 30.53 -7.51
C SER A 573 -20.10 29.09 -7.44
N THR A 574 -20.95 28.12 -7.80
CA THR A 574 -20.57 26.71 -7.99
C THR A 574 -19.52 26.56 -9.10
N LEU A 575 -19.77 27.18 -10.26
CA LEU A 575 -18.92 27.01 -11.45
C LEU A 575 -17.49 27.53 -11.22
N ARG A 576 -17.33 28.57 -10.40
CA ARG A 576 -16.05 29.20 -10.07
C ARG A 576 -15.46 28.74 -8.73
N GLY A 577 -16.12 27.82 -8.03
CA GLY A 577 -15.63 27.25 -6.78
C GLY A 577 -15.53 28.25 -5.62
N TRP A 578 -16.41 29.25 -5.57
CA TRP A 578 -16.28 30.35 -4.61
C TRP A 578 -16.56 29.97 -3.16
N MET A 579 -17.26 28.86 -2.91
CA MET A 579 -17.44 28.32 -1.56
C MET A 579 -16.16 27.72 -0.95
N ASP A 580 -15.13 27.45 -1.76
CA ASP A 580 -13.81 26.97 -1.33
C ASP A 580 -12.73 28.08 -1.37
N SER A 581 -13.17 29.35 -1.40
CA SER A 581 -12.31 30.52 -1.40
C SER A 581 -12.58 31.37 -0.15
N ALA A 582 -11.53 31.66 0.63
CA ALA A 582 -11.63 32.58 1.77
C ALA A 582 -12.00 34.01 1.34
N THR A 583 -11.88 34.32 0.05
CA THR A 583 -12.26 35.63 -0.48
C THR A 583 -13.78 35.70 -0.61
N PHE A 584 -14.38 36.67 0.08
CA PHE A 584 -15.79 37.00 -0.14
C PHE A 584 -15.95 37.72 -1.49
N HIS A 585 -16.63 37.05 -2.43
CA HIS A 585 -16.97 37.58 -3.73
C HIS A 585 -18.26 38.39 -3.61
N ARG A 586 -18.28 39.60 -4.17
CA ARG A 586 -19.43 40.53 -4.07
C ARG A 586 -20.36 40.46 -5.28
N ASP A 587 -19.93 39.74 -6.32
CA ASP A 587 -20.57 39.61 -7.63
C ASP A 587 -21.24 38.24 -7.83
N PHE A 588 -21.63 37.58 -6.73
CA PHE A 588 -22.43 36.35 -6.76
C PHE A 588 -23.82 36.59 -7.34
N ALA A 589 -24.36 35.51 -7.91
CA ALA A 589 -25.70 35.54 -8.45
C ALA A 589 -26.70 35.58 -7.29
N TYR A 590 -27.68 36.48 -7.39
CA TYR A 590 -28.72 36.66 -6.38
C TYR A 590 -30.11 36.50 -6.99
N ILE A 591 -31.11 36.28 -6.14
CA ILE A 591 -32.52 36.21 -6.55
C ILE A 591 -33.08 37.62 -6.49
N ALA A 592 -33.64 38.14 -7.59
CA ALA A 592 -34.23 39.47 -7.57
C ALA A 592 -35.62 39.45 -6.89
N PRO A 593 -36.08 40.58 -6.32
CA PRO A 593 -37.34 40.62 -5.57
C PRO A 593 -38.58 40.19 -6.36
N ASP A 594 -38.62 40.45 -7.67
CA ASP A 594 -39.72 40.03 -8.56
C ASP A 594 -39.74 38.51 -8.77
N ALA A 595 -38.58 37.87 -8.90
CA ALA A 595 -38.46 36.42 -8.90
C ALA A 595 -38.84 35.81 -7.55
N ALA A 596 -38.38 36.39 -6.44
CA ALA A 596 -38.76 35.94 -5.09
C ALA A 596 -40.28 35.97 -4.88
N GLN A 597 -40.94 37.03 -5.33
CA GLN A 597 -42.40 37.17 -5.28
C GLN A 597 -43.09 36.10 -6.13
N LEU A 598 -42.60 35.90 -7.36
CA LEU A 598 -43.12 34.89 -8.29
C LEU A 598 -43.00 33.47 -7.73
N LEU A 599 -41.87 33.13 -7.10
CA LEU A 599 -41.65 31.84 -6.44
C LEU A 599 -42.61 31.64 -5.27
N ALA A 600 -42.77 32.66 -4.43
CA ALA A 600 -43.66 32.60 -3.28
C ALA A 600 -45.14 32.42 -3.69
N ASP A 601 -45.60 33.17 -4.70
CA ASP A 601 -46.98 33.08 -5.18
C ASP A 601 -47.25 31.77 -5.95
N ALA A 602 -46.23 31.15 -6.54
CA ALA A 602 -46.32 29.83 -7.16
C ALA A 602 -46.34 28.66 -6.15
N GLY A 603 -46.23 28.94 -4.85
CA GLY A 603 -46.29 27.93 -3.79
C GLY A 603 -45.04 27.06 -3.68
N VAL A 604 -43.87 27.63 -4.00
CA VAL A 604 -42.55 27.10 -3.62
C VAL A 604 -42.43 27.15 -2.10
N VAL A 605 -41.87 26.10 -1.50
CA VAL A 605 -41.76 25.95 -0.04
C VAL A 605 -40.32 26.00 0.47
N LEU A 606 -39.32 25.93 -0.41
CA LEU A 606 -37.91 26.12 -0.06
C LEU A 606 -37.13 26.64 -1.27
N VAL A 607 -36.18 27.54 -1.02
CA VAL A 607 -35.25 28.05 -2.02
C VAL A 607 -33.83 27.78 -1.55
N GLY A 608 -32.97 27.26 -2.43
CA GLY A 608 -31.55 27.04 -2.16
C GLY A 608 -30.67 27.79 -3.15
N VAL A 609 -29.58 28.37 -2.64
CA VAL A 609 -28.56 29.06 -3.43
C VAL A 609 -27.17 28.53 -3.11
N ASP A 610 -26.27 28.60 -4.08
CA ASP A 610 -24.94 28.02 -4.02
C ASP A 610 -23.84 29.01 -3.57
N TYR A 611 -24.26 30.07 -2.88
CA TYR A 611 -23.38 31.02 -2.22
C TYR A 611 -23.97 31.50 -0.90
N ILE A 612 -23.18 32.21 -0.11
CA ILE A 612 -23.51 32.58 1.27
C ILE A 612 -24.55 33.72 1.41
N SER A 613 -25.27 34.06 0.33
CA SER A 613 -26.45 34.93 0.38
C SER A 613 -27.32 34.76 -0.87
N ALA A 614 -28.64 34.83 -0.71
CA ALA A 614 -29.63 34.89 -1.79
C ALA A 614 -29.92 36.33 -2.26
N GLU A 615 -29.44 37.35 -1.55
CA GLU A 615 -29.72 38.77 -1.80
C GLU A 615 -28.53 39.48 -2.45
N GLN A 616 -28.79 40.53 -3.23
CA GLN A 616 -27.74 41.32 -3.82
C GLN A 616 -26.83 41.95 -2.76
N PHE A 617 -25.51 41.77 -2.89
CA PHE A 617 -24.56 42.44 -1.99
C PHE A 617 -24.72 43.96 -2.05
N GLY A 618 -24.93 44.58 -0.90
CA GLY A 618 -25.12 46.03 -0.79
C GLY A 618 -26.49 46.54 -1.25
N ALA A 619 -27.51 45.67 -1.35
CA ALA A 619 -28.88 46.08 -1.63
C ALA A 619 -29.37 47.14 -0.61
N PRO A 620 -30.13 48.17 -1.05
CA PRO A 620 -30.65 49.21 -0.16
C PRO A 620 -31.68 48.68 0.85
N ALA A 621 -32.28 47.51 0.59
CA ALA A 621 -33.17 46.80 1.50
C ALA A 621 -33.12 45.29 1.22
N PRO A 622 -33.25 44.42 2.25
CA PRO A 622 -33.22 42.96 2.11
C PRO A 622 -34.57 42.41 1.62
N ARG A 623 -35.03 42.87 0.45
CA ARG A 623 -36.37 42.58 -0.06
C ARG A 623 -36.56 41.09 -0.38
N THR A 624 -35.54 40.43 -0.88
CA THR A 624 -35.57 39.01 -1.26
C THR A 624 -35.81 38.14 -0.03
N HIS A 625 -35.00 38.33 1.02
CA HIS A 625 -35.20 37.64 2.29
C HIS A 625 -36.56 37.97 2.90
N GLN A 626 -36.96 39.24 2.94
CA GLN A 626 -38.27 39.65 3.49
C GLN A 626 -39.45 38.98 2.77
N ILE A 627 -39.40 38.84 1.45
CA ILE A 627 -40.47 38.22 0.65
C ILE A 627 -40.55 36.71 0.95
N LEU A 628 -39.42 36.00 0.87
CA LEU A 628 -39.41 34.55 1.04
C LEU A 628 -39.70 34.15 2.50
N LEU A 629 -38.91 34.70 3.43
CA LEU A 629 -39.06 34.41 4.86
C LEU A 629 -40.39 34.93 5.42
N GLY A 630 -40.89 36.06 4.92
CA GLY A 630 -42.21 36.60 5.26
C GLY A 630 -43.38 35.70 4.86
N ARG A 631 -43.19 34.85 3.85
CA ARG A 631 -44.14 33.80 3.45
C ARG A 631 -43.84 32.44 4.10
N GLY A 632 -42.89 32.39 5.04
CA GLY A 632 -42.49 31.17 5.74
C GLY A 632 -41.68 30.19 4.89
N ILE A 633 -41.07 30.67 3.80
CA ILE A 633 -40.24 29.88 2.89
C ILE A 633 -38.77 29.96 3.38
N PRO A 634 -38.22 28.91 4.02
CA PRO A 634 -36.82 28.91 4.42
C PRO A 634 -35.89 28.98 3.21
N ILE A 635 -34.73 29.60 3.42
CA ILE A 635 -33.67 29.73 2.43
C ILE A 635 -32.49 28.87 2.88
N VAL A 636 -31.93 28.09 1.96
CA VAL A 636 -30.71 27.30 2.21
C VAL A 636 -29.58 27.92 1.41
N GLU A 637 -28.64 28.53 2.10
CA GLU A 637 -27.54 29.26 1.48
C GLU A 637 -26.25 28.45 1.58
N GLY A 638 -25.29 28.75 0.70
CA GLY A 638 -23.96 28.14 0.70
C GLY A 638 -23.95 26.67 0.29
N LEU A 639 -24.83 26.23 -0.60
CA LEU A 639 -24.82 24.85 -1.13
C LEU A 639 -23.63 24.59 -2.06
N ASP A 640 -23.05 23.40 -2.00
CA ASP A 640 -22.10 22.91 -3.01
C ASP A 640 -22.86 22.08 -4.06
N LEU A 641 -23.24 22.72 -5.16
CA LEU A 641 -23.99 22.06 -6.23
C LEU A 641 -23.09 21.50 -7.34
N ARG A 642 -21.76 21.48 -7.18
CA ARG A 642 -20.85 20.86 -8.17
C ARG A 642 -21.23 19.42 -8.51
N PRO A 643 -21.49 18.53 -7.52
CA PRO A 643 -21.86 17.14 -7.80
C PRO A 643 -23.32 16.94 -8.21
N ALA A 644 -24.15 18.00 -8.19
CA ALA A 644 -25.57 17.96 -8.55
C ALA A 644 -25.85 18.82 -9.80
N PRO A 645 -25.79 18.25 -11.02
CA PRO A 645 -26.18 18.97 -12.24
C PRO A 645 -27.68 19.31 -12.27
N ALA A 646 -28.11 20.11 -13.24
CA ALA A 646 -29.52 20.45 -13.41
C ALA A 646 -30.40 19.19 -13.54
N GLY A 647 -31.57 19.19 -12.89
CA GLY A 647 -32.49 18.06 -12.91
C GLY A 647 -33.36 17.94 -11.66
N ASP A 648 -34.10 16.83 -11.57
CA ASP A 648 -35.00 16.51 -10.46
C ASP A 648 -34.34 15.60 -9.42
N TYR A 649 -34.52 15.97 -8.16
CA TYR A 649 -33.89 15.33 -7.01
C TYR A 649 -34.88 15.15 -5.86
N ASP A 650 -34.65 14.16 -5.00
CA ASP A 650 -35.13 14.16 -3.63
C ASP A 650 -34.10 14.90 -2.77
N MET A 651 -34.52 15.83 -1.93
CA MET A 651 -33.65 16.64 -1.08
C MET A 651 -33.97 16.41 0.40
N ILE A 652 -32.92 16.43 1.22
CA ILE A 652 -33.02 16.46 2.68
C ILE A 652 -32.05 17.52 3.22
N VAL A 653 -32.55 18.44 4.04
CA VAL A 653 -31.75 19.42 4.79
C VAL A 653 -31.90 19.19 6.29
N LEU A 654 -30.78 19.05 6.98
CA LEU A 654 -30.71 18.72 8.41
C LEU A 654 -29.95 19.83 9.16
N PRO A 655 -30.63 20.89 9.59
CA PRO A 655 -30.01 21.96 10.37
C PRO A 655 -29.79 21.58 11.82
N LEU A 656 -28.79 22.20 12.45
CA LEU A 656 -28.65 22.12 13.90
C LEU A 656 -29.88 22.72 14.58
N LYS A 657 -30.45 21.99 15.55
CA LYS A 657 -31.62 22.45 16.31
C LYS A 657 -31.19 23.40 17.42
N VAL A 658 -31.03 24.69 17.08
CA VAL A 658 -30.57 25.74 18.01
C VAL A 658 -31.77 26.57 18.51
N ARG A 659 -32.01 26.57 19.82
CA ARG A 659 -33.19 27.20 20.42
C ARG A 659 -33.17 28.73 20.29
N GLY A 660 -34.19 29.30 19.64
CA GLY A 660 -34.43 30.75 19.65
C GLY A 660 -33.49 31.57 18.76
N HIS A 661 -32.79 30.92 17.83
CA HIS A 661 -31.88 31.58 16.89
C HIS A 661 -32.46 31.67 15.47
N GLU A 662 -31.93 32.61 14.70
CA GLU A 662 -32.36 33.05 13.38
C GLU A 662 -31.93 32.14 12.23
N GLY A 663 -30.91 31.31 12.44
CA GLY A 663 -30.40 30.38 11.44
C GLY A 663 -29.52 29.30 12.07
N ALA A 664 -29.09 28.34 11.26
CA ALA A 664 -28.15 27.32 11.71
C ALA A 664 -27.39 26.67 10.54
N PRO A 665 -26.13 26.24 10.74
CA PRO A 665 -25.45 25.33 9.83
C PRO A 665 -26.25 24.06 9.59
N ALA A 666 -26.22 23.55 8.36
CA ALA A 666 -27.01 22.41 7.95
C ALA A 666 -26.21 21.44 7.06
N ARG A 667 -26.49 20.13 7.22
CA ARG A 667 -26.11 19.13 6.22
C ARG A 667 -27.20 19.05 5.17
N ALA A 668 -26.86 19.18 3.89
CA ALA A 668 -27.80 19.08 2.77
C ALA A 668 -27.38 17.95 1.83
N ILE A 669 -28.30 17.05 1.52
CA ILE A 669 -28.08 15.92 0.61
C ILE A 669 -29.19 15.86 -0.43
N VAL A 670 -28.85 15.40 -1.64
CA VAL A 670 -29.80 15.23 -2.75
C VAL A 670 -29.64 13.87 -3.42
N ARG A 671 -30.71 13.25 -3.87
CA ARG A 671 -30.65 11.99 -4.64
C ARG A 671 -31.40 12.17 -5.94
N LYS A 672 -30.76 11.83 -7.06
CA LYS A 672 -31.38 11.99 -8.39
C LYS A 672 -32.67 11.17 -8.47
N ARG A 673 -33.77 11.79 -8.92
CA ARG A 673 -35.03 11.08 -9.18
C ARG A 673 -34.91 10.36 -10.53
N ALA A 674 -35.37 9.11 -10.55
CA ALA A 674 -35.39 8.26 -11.73
C ALA A 674 -36.43 8.73 -12.74
#